data_AF-A0A417QMA2-F1
#
_entry.id   AF-A0A417QMA2-F1
#
_cell.length_a   1.000
_cell.length_b   1.000
_cell.length_c   1.000
_cell.angle_alpha   90.00
_cell.angle_beta   90.00
_cell.angle_gamma   90.00
#
_symmetry.space_group_name_H-M   'P 1'
#
loop_
_entity.id
_entity.type
_entity.pdbx_description
1 polymer ?
#
loop_
_entity_poly.entity_id
_entity_poly.type
_entity_poly.pdbx_seq_one_letter_code
_entity_poly.pdbx_strand_id
1 'polypeptide(L)'
;MKKKIKKQALGLLALVLVMAVAFTAIPSEAASKKPTKMSLKVTAKTIDIKGHATISVKSVKPSKASKAVTFKSGNKKIATVSSKGVVTGKKAGKVKITVTAKANKKLKKSVTMKVKDLKPTSISISASKAALYVGGTKTLKSTVKPSGVYCPVKWSSGNKAVATVSSTGKITAKKPGTATITVRATQKNNKKKYLAKSCKVTVKVKNVPKRQVYVSPEWYKSAAEGQQPGYEHVFLAEVAYGKTENDKAYNEAHIPGAVHINSDAVEYDDWNLDGIDDQQLYEETEVKPEDNFNIRSAKQLGEFLKNNGITKDTKVVLYGRSASDSSVTRVAFAMLYAGVEDVKVIDGGMTAWNKLGLPTETKVNEATAGGTDYTFGTMIPAHPEYILSTDDAKEKLQNDANFRLVSIRSEKEFRGEETGYSYIKYAGEPLGAVWGHNTDDGSYIENGKVVGLNKVKSILAESDSSLDNELSFYCGTGWRATIPFLICYQNGIKNISVFDGGWWAWQVNWQKEPENWPIQKVSPKDAKTYGQLKFAKKEVTTDSEGHKLMALEATVAENKLTCWPARVRKNIIYGYGSELSNRIVNVDQDGKVNTIGFGNATITAKTTASEEVSYKVAVSRGEDYLMRWDDMYLDADTVLKRVKAGTLNVLDIRFEKEVVGGVEAGYAAGHIEGSMWAPAWPTKTAEAQANVRKEEAKIKDLDVPTVIVCMAGEQGAQRAAAVLMDAGVAKKQLYILTGGGKNLVLNYKDQLVTGTEK
;
A
#
# COMPACT_ATOMS: atom_id res chain seq x y z
N MET A 1 -43.03 -36.45 27.78
CA MET A 1 -43.48 -37.55 26.90
C MET A 1 -42.28 -38.42 26.54
N LYS A 2 -42.52 -39.73 26.46
CA LYS A 2 -41.54 -40.81 26.35
C LYS A 2 -40.87 -40.88 24.96
N LYS A 3 -39.56 -41.23 24.97
CA LYS A 3 -38.82 -42.20 24.12
C LYS A 3 -37.70 -41.65 23.21
N LYS A 4 -36.50 -42.21 23.50
CA LYS A 4 -35.39 -42.64 22.61
C LYS A 4 -34.72 -41.50 21.82
N ILE A 5 -33.41 -41.26 21.94
CA ILE A 5 -32.31 -42.16 21.50
C ILE A 5 -31.04 -41.81 22.30
N LYS A 6 -30.34 -42.84 22.80
CA LYS A 6 -29.04 -42.75 23.48
C LYS A 6 -27.91 -43.12 22.51
N LYS A 7 -26.87 -42.27 22.49
CA LYS A 7 -25.41 -42.55 22.47
C LYS A 7 -24.76 -43.25 21.25
N GLN A 8 -23.83 -42.53 20.60
CA GLN A 8 -22.37 -42.80 20.45
C GLN A 8 -21.84 -42.03 19.21
N ALA A 9 -21.09 -40.92 19.36
CA ALA A 9 -19.64 -40.81 19.61
C ALA A 9 -18.73 -41.16 18.41
N LEU A 10 -17.99 -40.14 17.96
CA LEU A 10 -16.73 -40.13 17.19
C LEU A 10 -16.73 -40.56 15.70
N GLY A 11 -16.43 -39.60 14.82
CA GLY A 11 -16.07 -39.87 13.42
C GLY A 11 -15.79 -38.62 12.58
N LEU A 12 -14.93 -37.71 13.05
CA LEU A 12 -14.43 -36.59 12.26
C LEU A 12 -13.23 -37.04 11.41
N LEU A 13 -13.34 -37.07 10.07
CA LEU A 13 -12.49 -36.29 9.14
C LEU A 13 -12.74 -36.66 7.65
N ALA A 14 -13.20 -35.63 6.92
CA ALA A 14 -12.70 -35.15 5.62
C ALA A 14 -12.80 -36.03 4.36
N LEU A 15 -13.94 -35.86 3.68
CA LEU A 15 -14.10 -35.24 2.35
C LEU A 15 -12.79 -34.88 1.59
N VAL A 16 -12.55 -35.52 0.44
CA VAL A 16 -11.85 -34.93 -0.73
C VAL A 16 -12.61 -35.34 -2.00
N LEU A 17 -13.02 -34.29 -2.73
CA LEU A 17 -13.57 -34.18 -4.09
C LEU A 17 -13.57 -35.42 -5.01
N VAL A 18 -14.74 -35.74 -5.54
CA VAL A 18 -14.94 -36.53 -6.77
C VAL A 18 -15.01 -35.56 -7.95
N MET A 19 -14.01 -35.56 -8.83
CA MET A 19 -14.19 -35.14 -10.23
C MET A 19 -14.64 -36.37 -11.02
N ALA A 20 -15.90 -36.35 -11.47
CA ALA A 20 -16.41 -37.34 -12.40
C ALA A 20 -15.90 -37.01 -13.81
N VAL A 21 -14.89 -37.75 -14.27
CA VAL A 21 -14.59 -37.86 -15.71
C VAL A 21 -15.32 -39.10 -16.21
N ALA A 22 -16.29 -38.88 -17.08
CA ALA A 22 -16.98 -39.94 -17.81
C ALA A 22 -15.97 -40.76 -18.61
N PHE A 23 -15.71 -41.99 -18.17
CA PHE A 23 -15.04 -42.99 -19.01
C PHE A 23 -16.12 -43.78 -19.74
N THR A 24 -16.19 -43.57 -21.05
CA THR A 24 -16.84 -44.48 -21.98
C THR A 24 -16.26 -45.88 -21.79
N ALA A 25 -17.13 -46.86 -21.64
CA ALA A 25 -16.75 -48.26 -21.56
C ALA A 25 -16.15 -48.69 -22.90
N ILE A 26 -14.83 -48.95 -22.92
CA ILE A 26 -14.20 -49.68 -24.01
C ILE A 26 -14.57 -51.16 -23.84
N PRO A 27 -15.10 -51.84 -24.88
CA PRO A 27 -15.42 -53.25 -24.82
C PRO A 27 -14.20 -54.10 -24.45
N SER A 28 -14.37 -54.90 -23.41
CA SER A 28 -13.46 -55.96 -22.98
C SER A 28 -13.48 -57.10 -23.98
N GLU A 29 -12.57 -57.10 -24.95
CA GLU A 29 -12.21 -58.32 -25.67
C GLU A 29 -10.73 -58.31 -26.12
N ALA A 30 -9.85 -58.42 -25.13
CA ALA A 30 -8.52 -58.97 -25.36
C ALA A 30 -8.37 -60.17 -24.42
N ALA A 31 -8.52 -61.38 -24.96
CA ALA A 31 -8.20 -62.62 -24.27
C ALA A 31 -6.84 -62.45 -23.56
N SER A 32 -6.85 -62.40 -22.22
CA SER A 32 -5.62 -62.17 -21.46
C SER A 32 -4.66 -63.32 -21.78
N LYS A 33 -3.62 -63.06 -22.59
CA LYS A 33 -2.69 -64.11 -23.02
C LYS A 33 -2.12 -64.78 -21.77
N LYS A 34 -2.26 -66.11 -21.66
CA LYS A 34 -1.77 -66.88 -20.52
C LYS A 34 -0.25 -66.66 -20.39
N PRO A 35 0.29 -66.40 -19.19
CA PRO A 35 1.72 -66.21 -19.02
C PRO A 35 2.47 -67.51 -19.34
N THR A 36 3.54 -67.44 -20.12
CA THR A 36 4.40 -68.57 -20.50
C THR A 36 5.76 -68.54 -19.79
N LYS A 37 6.23 -67.36 -19.38
CA LYS A 37 7.45 -67.20 -18.55
C LYS A 37 7.19 -66.23 -17.40
N MET A 38 7.87 -66.46 -16.26
CA MET A 38 7.78 -65.64 -15.05
C MET A 38 9.16 -65.46 -14.41
N SER A 39 9.43 -64.24 -13.93
CA SER A 39 10.59 -63.89 -13.10
C SER A 39 10.14 -63.46 -11.70
N LEU A 40 10.89 -63.89 -10.68
CA LEU A 40 10.59 -63.60 -9.28
C LEU A 40 11.64 -62.66 -8.68
N LYS A 41 11.21 -61.73 -7.82
CA LYS A 41 12.06 -60.92 -6.94
C LYS A 41 11.91 -61.43 -5.51
N VAL A 42 13.03 -61.63 -4.82
CA VAL A 42 13.05 -62.13 -3.44
C VAL A 42 13.90 -61.18 -2.60
N THR A 43 13.36 -60.74 -1.47
CA THR A 43 14.02 -59.77 -0.57
C THR A 43 15.18 -60.38 0.24
N ALA A 44 15.11 -61.66 0.59
CA ALA A 44 16.20 -62.43 1.17
C ALA A 44 15.98 -63.93 0.89
N LYS A 45 17.05 -64.68 0.56
CA LYS A 45 17.00 -66.15 0.41
C LYS A 45 17.24 -66.90 1.73
N THR A 46 17.83 -66.21 2.72
CA THR A 46 18.03 -66.72 4.07
C THR A 46 17.28 -65.81 5.04
N ILE A 47 16.47 -66.36 5.94
CA ILE A 47 15.71 -65.62 6.94
C ILE A 47 15.92 -66.24 8.33
N ASP A 48 15.68 -65.45 9.35
CA ASP A 48 15.72 -65.89 10.74
C ASP A 48 14.50 -66.73 11.12
N ILE A 49 14.58 -67.43 12.25
CA ILE A 49 13.38 -67.92 12.94
C ILE A 49 12.55 -66.68 13.34
N LYS A 50 11.25 -66.67 13.00
CA LYS A 50 10.35 -65.50 13.04
C LYS A 50 10.70 -64.39 12.03
N GLY A 51 11.78 -64.53 11.26
CA GLY A 51 12.17 -63.60 10.20
C GLY A 51 11.23 -63.66 9.00
N HIS A 52 11.23 -62.58 8.22
CA HIS A 52 10.36 -62.43 7.06
C HIS A 52 11.16 -62.16 5.77
N ALA A 53 10.64 -62.68 4.66
CA ALA A 53 11.04 -62.29 3.31
C ALA A 53 9.82 -62.27 2.39
N THR A 54 9.76 -61.30 1.50
CA THR A 54 8.74 -61.25 0.45
C THR A 54 9.27 -61.84 -0.86
N ILE A 55 8.43 -62.67 -1.50
CA ILE A 55 8.57 -63.14 -2.87
C ILE A 55 7.50 -62.45 -3.72
N SER A 56 7.90 -61.72 -4.75
CA SER A 56 6.98 -61.06 -5.68
C SER A 56 7.31 -61.39 -7.14
N VAL A 57 6.31 -61.25 -8.01
CA VAL A 57 6.48 -61.43 -9.45
C VAL A 57 7.13 -60.16 -10.03
N LYS A 58 8.39 -60.26 -10.48
CA LYS A 58 9.11 -59.14 -11.11
C LYS A 58 8.55 -58.86 -12.50
N SER A 59 8.36 -59.90 -13.31
CA SER A 59 7.84 -59.78 -14.68
C SER A 59 7.24 -61.10 -15.17
N VAL A 60 6.38 -61.00 -16.19
CA VAL A 60 5.79 -62.13 -16.94
C VAL A 60 5.92 -61.88 -18.44
N LYS A 61 5.95 -62.95 -19.25
CA LYS A 61 5.84 -62.86 -20.72
C LYS A 61 4.60 -63.62 -21.21
N PRO A 62 3.85 -63.08 -22.20
CA PRO A 62 4.00 -61.74 -22.79
C PRO A 62 3.75 -60.62 -21.76
N SER A 63 4.24 -59.39 -22.02
CA SER A 63 4.28 -58.30 -21.02
C SER A 63 2.90 -57.89 -20.49
N LYS A 64 1.84 -58.11 -21.28
CA LYS A 64 0.43 -57.86 -20.92
C LYS A 64 -0.28 -59.06 -20.24
N ALA A 65 0.41 -60.18 -20.02
CA ALA A 65 -0.18 -61.34 -19.35
C ALA A 65 -0.43 -61.08 -17.85
N SER A 66 -1.38 -61.82 -17.25
CA SER A 66 -1.67 -61.72 -15.82
C SER A 66 -0.46 -62.07 -14.93
N LYS A 67 -0.18 -61.21 -13.94
CA LYS A 67 0.85 -61.43 -12.90
C LYS A 67 0.31 -62.14 -11.65
N ALA A 68 -0.97 -62.49 -11.64
CA ALA A 68 -1.60 -63.08 -10.46
C ALA A 68 -1.05 -64.49 -10.17
N VAL A 69 -0.66 -64.73 -8.92
CA VAL A 69 -0.04 -66.00 -8.48
C VAL A 69 -0.66 -66.54 -7.20
N THR A 70 -0.43 -67.83 -6.94
CA THR A 70 -0.60 -68.46 -5.64
C THR A 70 0.73 -68.96 -5.10
N PHE A 71 0.87 -68.96 -3.77
CA PHE A 71 2.09 -69.38 -3.07
C PHE A 71 1.81 -70.64 -2.24
N LYS A 72 2.73 -71.61 -2.27
CA LYS A 72 2.68 -72.82 -1.43
C LYS A 72 4.03 -73.09 -0.80
N SER A 73 4.06 -73.33 0.51
CA SER A 73 5.26 -73.81 1.21
C SER A 73 5.34 -75.33 1.14
N GLY A 74 6.52 -75.86 0.79
CA GLY A 74 6.81 -77.30 0.81
C GLY A 74 6.88 -77.90 2.22
N ASN A 75 7.10 -77.08 3.25
CA ASN A 75 7.09 -77.52 4.65
C ASN A 75 6.70 -76.35 5.57
N LYS A 76 5.43 -76.34 5.99
CA LYS A 76 4.87 -75.30 6.87
C LYS A 76 5.48 -75.30 8.28
N LYS A 77 6.17 -76.37 8.72
CA LYS A 77 6.91 -76.42 10.00
C LYS A 77 8.23 -75.64 9.93
N ILE A 78 8.84 -75.54 8.74
CA ILE A 78 10.09 -74.77 8.51
C ILE A 78 9.76 -73.30 8.20
N ALA A 79 8.87 -73.03 7.24
CA ALA A 79 8.39 -71.68 6.95
C ALA A 79 6.98 -71.69 6.36
N THR A 80 6.19 -70.65 6.65
CA THR A 80 4.88 -70.41 6.02
C THR A 80 4.97 -69.31 4.99
N VAL A 81 4.05 -69.27 4.02
CA VAL A 81 3.94 -68.16 3.05
C VAL A 81 2.49 -67.69 2.97
N SER A 82 2.27 -66.37 2.99
CA SER A 82 0.94 -65.78 2.87
C SER A 82 0.48 -65.66 1.41
N SER A 83 -0.80 -65.33 1.20
CA SER A 83 -1.34 -65.03 -0.13
C SER A 83 -0.67 -63.84 -0.83
N LYS A 84 -0.08 -62.91 -0.06
CA LYS A 84 0.70 -61.76 -0.55
C LYS A 84 2.19 -62.10 -0.80
N GLY A 85 2.60 -63.36 -0.64
CA GLY A 85 3.98 -63.80 -0.87
C GLY A 85 4.96 -63.51 0.26
N VAL A 86 4.46 -63.20 1.47
CA VAL A 86 5.30 -62.99 2.66
C VAL A 86 5.62 -64.35 3.29
N VAL A 87 6.90 -64.73 3.27
CA VAL A 87 7.45 -65.94 3.89
C VAL A 87 7.86 -65.64 5.32
N THR A 88 7.44 -66.46 6.28
CA THR A 88 7.79 -66.36 7.70
C THR A 88 8.51 -67.63 8.16
N GLY A 89 9.73 -67.49 8.69
CA GLY A 89 10.50 -68.61 9.23
C GLY A 89 9.92 -69.10 10.56
N LYS A 90 9.83 -70.42 10.75
CA LYS A 90 9.33 -71.05 11.98
C LYS A 90 10.37 -71.93 12.68
N LYS A 91 11.13 -72.71 11.91
CA LYS A 91 12.17 -73.61 12.42
C LYS A 91 13.34 -73.64 11.45
N ALA A 92 14.56 -73.80 11.97
CA ALA A 92 15.76 -73.94 11.15
C ALA A 92 15.62 -75.08 10.13
N GLY A 93 16.07 -74.84 8.90
CA GLY A 93 15.97 -75.80 7.80
C GLY A 93 15.91 -75.15 6.42
N LYS A 94 15.83 -75.96 5.37
CA LYS A 94 15.61 -75.50 3.99
C LYS A 94 14.19 -75.87 3.56
N VAL A 95 13.48 -74.93 2.92
CA VAL A 95 12.14 -75.18 2.40
C VAL A 95 11.95 -74.53 1.04
N LYS A 96 11.32 -75.25 0.11
CA LYS A 96 10.99 -74.76 -1.22
C LYS A 96 9.63 -74.05 -1.16
N ILE A 97 9.58 -72.78 -1.57
CA ILE A 97 8.33 -72.04 -1.80
C ILE A 97 8.00 -72.07 -3.28
N THR A 98 6.84 -72.60 -3.63
CA THR A 98 6.37 -72.71 -5.01
C THR A 98 5.40 -71.58 -5.31
N VAL A 99 5.68 -70.84 -6.38
CA VAL A 99 4.85 -69.77 -6.94
C VAL A 99 4.19 -70.31 -8.22
N THR A 100 2.87 -70.30 -8.29
CA THR A 100 2.10 -70.81 -9.44
C THR A 100 1.31 -69.67 -10.07
N ALA A 101 1.40 -69.49 -11.39
CA ALA A 101 0.59 -68.50 -12.09
C ALA A 101 -0.90 -68.93 -12.07
N LYS A 102 -1.80 -68.02 -11.67
CA LYS A 102 -3.24 -68.32 -11.59
C LYS A 102 -3.82 -68.61 -12.98
N ALA A 103 -3.45 -67.79 -13.98
CA ALA A 103 -3.93 -67.92 -15.36
C ALA A 103 -3.29 -69.10 -16.13
N ASN A 104 -2.20 -69.68 -15.62
CA ASN A 104 -1.55 -70.86 -16.20
C ASN A 104 -0.98 -71.76 -15.09
N LYS A 105 -1.80 -72.72 -14.61
CA LYS A 105 -1.43 -73.62 -13.50
C LYS A 105 -0.18 -74.50 -13.80
N LYS A 106 0.20 -74.67 -15.07
CA LYS A 106 1.43 -75.38 -15.48
C LYS A 106 2.69 -74.54 -15.29
N LEU A 107 2.59 -73.20 -15.31
CA LEU A 107 3.72 -72.30 -15.08
C LEU A 107 3.99 -72.15 -13.58
N LYS A 108 5.06 -72.81 -13.11
CA LYS A 108 5.53 -72.77 -11.72
C LYS A 108 6.98 -72.32 -11.64
N LYS A 109 7.31 -71.56 -10.59
CA LYS A 109 8.69 -71.26 -10.19
C LYS A 109 8.85 -71.58 -8.72
N SER A 110 10.05 -71.99 -8.33
CA SER A 110 10.36 -72.32 -6.93
C SER A 110 11.52 -71.47 -6.43
N VAL A 111 11.41 -71.03 -5.18
CA VAL A 111 12.46 -70.34 -4.45
C VAL A 111 12.82 -71.21 -3.24
N THR A 112 14.07 -71.63 -3.13
CA THR A 112 14.57 -72.31 -1.94
C THR A 112 14.91 -71.28 -0.87
N MET A 113 14.18 -71.33 0.24
CA MET A 113 14.37 -70.49 1.42
C MET A 113 15.17 -71.26 2.48
N LYS A 114 16.15 -70.61 3.09
CA LYS A 114 16.93 -71.16 4.22
C LYS A 114 16.55 -70.43 5.49
N VAL A 115 16.04 -71.14 6.49
CA VAL A 115 15.76 -70.60 7.83
C VAL A 115 16.93 -70.98 8.73
N LYS A 116 17.54 -69.99 9.38
CA LYS A 116 18.64 -70.14 10.35
C LYS A 116 18.33 -69.35 11.62
N ASP A 117 19.05 -69.60 12.71
CA ASP A 117 19.13 -68.64 13.81
C ASP A 117 20.13 -67.54 13.40
N LEU A 118 19.60 -66.42 12.88
CA LEU A 118 20.44 -65.30 12.44
C LEU A 118 20.61 -64.32 13.59
N LYS A 119 21.83 -63.82 13.80
CA LYS A 119 22.09 -62.72 14.72
C LYS A 119 22.36 -61.42 13.97
N PRO A 120 21.94 -60.26 14.50
CA PRO A 120 22.20 -58.98 13.87
C PRO A 120 23.70 -58.67 13.88
N THR A 121 24.23 -58.19 12.75
CA THR A 121 25.66 -57.85 12.59
C THR A 121 25.90 -56.35 12.54
N SER A 122 24.96 -55.58 12.00
CA SER A 122 25.02 -54.11 11.99
C SER A 122 23.63 -53.50 12.09
N ILE A 123 23.53 -52.32 12.70
CA ILE A 123 22.35 -51.44 12.65
C ILE A 123 22.76 -50.09 12.07
N SER A 124 21.92 -49.53 11.20
CA SER A 124 22.10 -48.20 10.62
C SER A 124 20.83 -47.36 10.77
N ILE A 125 20.99 -46.04 10.72
CA ILE A 125 19.90 -45.05 10.71
C ILE A 125 20.06 -44.12 9.52
N SER A 126 18.94 -43.57 9.05
CA SER A 126 18.91 -42.71 7.86
C SER A 126 19.62 -41.35 8.02
N ALA A 127 19.89 -40.90 9.25
CA ALA A 127 20.67 -39.69 9.52
C ALA A 127 21.31 -39.77 10.91
N SER A 128 22.56 -39.31 11.03
CA SER A 128 23.29 -39.18 12.31
C SER A 128 23.14 -37.79 12.95
N LYS A 129 22.63 -36.81 12.19
CA LYS A 129 22.30 -35.46 12.67
C LYS A 129 20.98 -34.99 12.06
N ALA A 130 20.22 -34.19 12.79
CA ALA A 130 19.03 -33.51 12.29
C ALA A 130 18.87 -32.15 12.95
N ALA A 131 18.49 -31.14 12.18
CA ALA A 131 18.02 -29.86 12.69
C ALA A 131 16.51 -29.79 12.48
N LEU A 132 15.76 -29.39 13.51
CA LEU A 132 14.32 -29.19 13.47
C LEU A 132 13.99 -27.86 14.12
N TYR A 133 12.91 -27.21 13.70
CA TYR A 133 12.30 -26.14 14.48
C TYR A 133 11.33 -26.74 15.50
N VAL A 134 11.06 -26.03 16.60
CA VAL A 134 9.98 -26.36 17.55
C VAL A 134 8.70 -26.73 16.80
N GLY A 135 8.03 -27.81 17.24
CA GLY A 135 6.84 -28.37 16.57
C GLY A 135 7.14 -29.23 15.33
N GLY A 136 8.33 -29.08 14.73
CA GLY A 136 8.78 -29.85 13.57
C GLY A 136 8.92 -31.35 13.86
N THR A 137 8.69 -32.17 12.84
CA THR A 137 8.84 -33.63 12.96
C THR A 137 9.76 -34.20 11.88
N LYS A 138 10.42 -35.33 12.18
CA LYS A 138 11.25 -36.08 11.22
C LYS A 138 11.27 -37.55 11.55
N THR A 139 11.04 -38.41 10.58
CA THR A 139 11.09 -39.86 10.78
C THR A 139 12.46 -40.41 10.42
N LEU A 140 13.15 -41.02 11.39
CA LEU A 140 14.37 -41.79 11.15
C LEU A 140 14.02 -43.22 10.75
N LYS A 141 14.58 -43.69 9.63
CA LYS A 141 14.47 -45.09 9.21
C LYS A 141 15.67 -45.87 9.76
N SER A 142 15.42 -47.00 10.42
CA SER A 142 16.46 -47.93 10.85
C SER A 142 16.55 -49.15 9.94
N THR A 143 17.73 -49.71 9.76
CA THR A 143 17.94 -50.97 9.03
C THR A 143 18.89 -51.87 9.82
N VAL A 144 18.56 -53.16 9.92
CA VAL A 144 19.38 -54.18 10.58
C VAL A 144 19.84 -55.19 9.54
N LYS A 145 21.13 -55.54 9.55
CA LYS A 145 21.72 -56.59 8.69
C LYS A 145 22.04 -57.85 9.52
N PRO A 146 22.08 -59.04 8.89
CA PRO A 146 21.79 -59.31 7.47
C PRO A 146 20.29 -59.18 7.13
N SER A 147 19.96 -58.96 5.86
CA SER A 147 18.56 -58.95 5.40
C SER A 147 17.89 -60.28 5.77
N GLY A 148 16.67 -60.21 6.33
CA GLY A 148 15.91 -61.37 6.80
C GLY A 148 16.12 -61.72 8.28
N VAL A 149 17.00 -61.03 9.01
CA VAL A 149 17.11 -61.16 10.48
C VAL A 149 15.84 -60.67 11.18
N TYR A 150 15.33 -61.41 12.17
CA TYR A 150 14.19 -60.95 12.96
C TYR A 150 14.70 -60.12 14.14
N CYS A 151 14.96 -58.84 13.93
CA CYS A 151 15.46 -57.98 14.99
C CYS A 151 14.63 -56.71 15.10
N PRO A 152 13.56 -56.73 15.92
CA PRO A 152 12.85 -55.50 16.31
C PRO A 152 13.83 -54.48 16.91
N VAL A 153 13.47 -53.20 16.84
CA VAL A 153 14.26 -52.11 17.41
C VAL A 153 13.45 -51.33 18.42
N LYS A 154 14.14 -50.76 19.41
CA LYS A 154 13.58 -49.80 20.37
C LYS A 154 14.20 -48.42 20.13
N TRP A 155 13.36 -47.39 20.16
CA TRP A 155 13.77 -45.99 20.05
C TRP A 155 13.69 -45.32 21.42
N SER A 156 14.63 -44.42 21.71
CA SER A 156 14.65 -43.61 22.92
C SER A 156 15.23 -42.22 22.65
N SER A 157 14.77 -41.22 23.40
CA SER A 157 15.37 -39.88 23.41
C SER A 157 16.14 -39.66 24.70
N GLY A 158 17.36 -39.13 24.59
CA GLY A 158 18.19 -38.74 25.74
C GLY A 158 17.72 -37.45 26.42
N ASN A 159 16.92 -36.61 25.74
CA ASN A 159 16.29 -35.45 26.36
C ASN A 159 14.87 -35.28 25.78
N LYS A 160 13.87 -35.80 26.51
CA LYS A 160 12.46 -35.78 26.10
C LYS A 160 11.82 -34.38 26.16
N ALA A 161 12.40 -33.45 26.91
CA ALA A 161 11.94 -32.06 26.96
C ALA A 161 12.31 -31.31 25.66
N VAL A 162 13.47 -31.64 25.06
CA VAL A 162 13.90 -31.08 23.78
C VAL A 162 13.26 -31.80 22.59
N ALA A 163 13.29 -33.14 22.56
CA ALA A 163 12.66 -33.90 21.47
C ALA A 163 12.19 -35.29 21.93
N THR A 164 11.02 -35.72 21.46
CA THR A 164 10.52 -37.09 21.66
C THR A 164 10.67 -37.93 20.40
N VAL A 165 10.61 -39.25 20.53
CA VAL A 165 10.64 -40.20 19.40
C VAL A 165 9.59 -41.29 19.59
N SER A 166 8.82 -41.60 18.56
CA SER A 166 7.84 -42.69 18.56
C SER A 166 8.49 -44.07 18.41
N SER A 167 7.71 -45.15 18.60
CA SER A 167 8.13 -46.52 18.32
C SER A 167 8.52 -46.77 16.86
N THR A 168 8.07 -45.91 15.94
CA THR A 168 8.37 -45.97 14.49
C THR A 168 9.54 -45.06 14.09
N GLY A 169 10.17 -44.37 15.04
CA GLY A 169 11.30 -43.46 14.77
C GLY A 169 10.88 -42.05 14.35
N LYS A 170 9.60 -41.66 14.50
CA LYS A 170 9.12 -40.29 14.26
C LYS A 170 9.55 -39.40 15.43
N ILE A 171 10.46 -38.47 15.17
CA ILE A 171 10.91 -37.45 16.11
C ILE A 171 9.93 -36.28 16.09
N THR A 172 9.62 -35.75 17.27
CA THR A 172 8.88 -34.49 17.45
C THR A 172 9.73 -33.52 18.27
N ALA A 173 10.03 -32.35 17.71
CA ALA A 173 10.75 -31.28 18.38
C ALA A 173 9.82 -30.52 19.34
N LYS A 174 10.30 -30.25 20.56
CA LYS A 174 9.52 -29.63 21.64
C LYS A 174 10.09 -28.30 22.11
N LYS A 175 11.36 -28.29 22.53
CA LYS A 175 12.03 -27.10 23.08
C LYS A 175 13.37 -26.89 22.39
N PRO A 176 13.83 -25.64 22.14
CA PRO A 176 15.20 -25.37 21.71
C PRO A 176 16.25 -26.12 22.56
N GLY A 177 17.31 -26.59 21.89
CA GLY A 177 18.40 -27.32 22.54
C GLY A 177 18.84 -28.54 21.73
N THR A 178 19.48 -29.50 22.40
CA THR A 178 19.94 -30.73 21.74
C THR A 178 19.43 -31.99 22.45
N ALA A 179 19.08 -33.00 21.65
CA ALA A 179 18.65 -34.31 22.13
C ALA A 179 19.31 -35.41 21.29
N THR A 180 19.72 -36.50 21.95
CA THR A 180 20.26 -37.68 21.25
C THR A 180 19.19 -38.74 21.11
N ILE A 181 18.77 -39.02 19.87
CA ILE A 181 17.80 -40.06 19.56
C ILE A 181 18.55 -41.36 19.27
N THR A 182 18.29 -42.41 20.03
CA THR A 182 18.98 -43.70 19.93
C THR A 182 18.03 -44.78 19.45
N VAL A 183 18.47 -45.57 18.47
CA VAL A 183 17.86 -46.84 18.09
C VAL A 183 18.71 -47.99 18.61
N ARG A 184 18.08 -48.98 19.23
CA ARG A 184 18.74 -50.17 19.79
C ARG A 184 18.07 -51.45 19.28
N ALA A 185 18.87 -52.39 18.79
CA ALA A 185 18.43 -53.74 18.46
C ALA A 185 17.91 -54.48 19.71
N THR A 186 16.83 -55.25 19.60
CA THR A 186 16.30 -56.05 20.72
C THR A 186 16.94 -57.44 20.84
N GLN A 187 17.80 -57.82 19.88
CA GLN A 187 18.56 -59.06 19.92
C GLN A 187 20.07 -58.79 20.04
N LYS A 188 20.77 -59.68 20.75
CA LYS A 188 22.23 -59.68 20.87
C LYS A 188 22.88 -60.21 19.58
N ASN A 189 24.01 -59.63 19.20
CA ASN A 189 24.85 -60.15 18.13
C ASN A 189 25.65 -61.39 18.59
N ASN A 190 26.46 -61.97 17.70
CA ASN A 190 27.32 -63.13 18.01
C ASN A 190 28.29 -62.88 19.18
N LYS A 191 28.64 -61.62 19.46
CA LYS A 191 29.50 -61.23 20.61
C LYS A 191 28.68 -60.96 21.89
N LYS A 192 27.43 -61.42 21.95
CA LYS A 192 26.49 -61.21 23.08
C LYS A 192 26.20 -59.73 23.41
N LYS A 193 26.42 -58.80 22.46
CA LYS A 193 26.18 -57.35 22.65
C LYS A 193 24.96 -56.86 21.85
N TYR A 194 24.23 -55.89 22.41
CA TYR A 194 23.19 -55.16 21.66
C TYR A 194 23.82 -54.12 20.74
N LEU A 195 23.34 -54.03 19.51
CA LEU A 195 23.76 -52.99 18.57
C LEU A 195 22.90 -51.74 18.74
N ALA A 196 23.51 -50.56 18.65
CA ALA A 196 22.81 -49.29 18.70
C ALA A 196 23.44 -48.25 17.77
N LYS A 197 22.62 -47.28 17.33
CA LYS A 197 23.06 -46.07 16.63
C LYS A 197 22.26 -44.87 17.12
N SER A 198 22.86 -43.69 17.01
CA SER A 198 22.28 -42.44 17.52
C SER A 198 22.29 -41.33 16.48
N CYS A 199 21.31 -40.45 16.59
CA CYS A 199 21.19 -39.21 15.83
C CYS A 199 21.19 -38.02 16.80
N LYS A 200 22.08 -37.05 16.59
CA LYS A 200 22.04 -35.77 17.32
C LYS A 200 21.00 -34.86 16.69
N VAL A 201 19.92 -34.62 17.42
CA VAL A 201 18.85 -33.67 17.03
C VAL A 201 19.15 -32.33 17.68
N THR A 202 19.22 -31.29 16.87
CA THR A 202 19.27 -29.90 17.32
C THR A 202 17.92 -29.27 17.04
N VAL A 203 17.23 -28.84 18.09
CA VAL A 203 15.98 -28.09 17.98
C VAL A 203 16.32 -26.61 18.03
N LYS A 204 15.91 -25.89 17.00
CA LYS A 204 16.01 -24.46 16.88
C LYS A 204 14.64 -23.84 17.06
N VAL A 205 14.63 -22.55 17.28
CA VAL A 205 13.44 -21.74 17.26
C VAL A 205 13.52 -20.83 16.05
N LYS A 206 12.39 -20.61 15.40
CA LYS A 206 12.35 -19.67 14.28
C LYS A 206 12.43 -18.28 14.89
N ASN A 207 13.59 -17.62 14.72
CA ASN A 207 13.75 -16.25 15.15
C ASN A 207 12.75 -15.36 14.39
N VAL A 208 12.08 -14.48 15.12
CA VAL A 208 11.19 -13.47 14.56
C VAL A 208 11.89 -12.12 14.74
N PRO A 209 12.23 -11.42 13.64
CA PRO A 209 12.85 -10.09 13.74
C PRO A 209 12.01 -9.11 14.56
N LYS A 210 12.64 -8.15 15.24
CA LYS A 210 11.93 -7.06 15.96
C LYS A 210 10.88 -6.38 15.07
N ARG A 211 11.24 -6.09 13.82
CA ARG A 211 10.36 -5.46 12.82
C ARG A 211 9.20 -6.35 12.34
N GLN A 212 9.27 -7.68 12.48
CA GLN A 212 8.15 -8.54 12.09
C GLN A 212 7.02 -8.37 13.10
N VAL A 213 5.84 -7.92 12.65
CA VAL A 213 4.70 -7.62 13.52
C VAL A 213 3.79 -8.84 13.65
N TYR A 214 3.34 -9.42 12.54
CA TYR A 214 2.41 -10.54 12.58
C TYR A 214 3.12 -11.86 12.94
N VAL A 215 2.62 -12.53 13.97
CA VAL A 215 3.13 -13.83 14.48
C VAL A 215 1.99 -14.82 14.63
N SER A 216 2.25 -16.12 14.48
CA SER A 216 1.19 -17.13 14.62
C SER A 216 0.86 -17.40 16.10
N PRO A 217 -0.35 -17.91 16.40
CA PRO A 217 -0.70 -18.36 17.75
C PRO A 217 0.30 -19.38 18.32
N GLU A 218 0.81 -20.30 17.50
CA GLU A 218 1.81 -21.28 17.91
C GLU A 218 3.16 -20.65 18.22
N TRP A 219 3.54 -19.57 17.50
CA TRP A 219 4.74 -18.82 17.84
C TRP A 219 4.57 -18.17 19.21
N TYR A 220 3.45 -17.48 19.47
CA TYR A 220 3.22 -16.88 20.78
C TYR A 220 3.19 -17.92 21.90
N LYS A 221 2.49 -19.04 21.69
CA LYS A 221 2.51 -20.17 22.63
C LYS A 221 3.93 -20.64 22.94
N SER A 222 4.80 -20.72 21.94
CA SER A 222 6.21 -21.08 22.16
C SER A 222 6.95 -20.00 22.96
N ALA A 223 6.62 -18.72 22.77
CA ALA A 223 7.18 -17.62 23.57
C ALA A 223 6.79 -17.76 25.03
N ALA A 224 5.48 -17.92 25.31
CA ALA A 224 4.93 -18.13 26.65
C ALA A 224 5.50 -19.39 27.35
N GLU A 225 5.91 -20.41 26.59
CA GLU A 225 6.58 -21.61 27.11
C GLU A 225 8.11 -21.44 27.32
N GLY A 226 8.63 -20.21 27.22
CA GLY A 226 10.06 -19.88 27.38
C GLY A 226 10.94 -20.49 26.30
N GLN A 227 10.42 -20.57 25.06
CA GLN A 227 11.12 -21.14 23.91
C GLN A 227 11.60 -20.05 22.94
N GLN A 228 11.13 -18.82 23.07
CA GLN A 228 11.62 -17.66 22.30
C GLN A 228 12.55 -16.83 23.19
N PRO A 229 13.88 -16.90 23.00
CA PRO A 229 14.81 -16.13 23.82
C PRO A 229 14.50 -14.63 23.76
N GLY A 230 14.44 -13.98 24.92
CA GLY A 230 14.12 -12.56 25.05
C GLY A 230 12.62 -12.25 25.13
N TYR A 231 11.75 -13.25 25.09
CA TYR A 231 10.29 -13.12 25.27
C TYR A 231 9.81 -13.90 26.51
N GLU A 232 10.67 -14.08 27.50
CA GLU A 232 10.32 -14.71 28.79
C GLU A 232 9.35 -13.82 29.59
N HIS A 233 9.41 -12.51 29.38
CA HIS A 233 8.54 -11.50 29.97
C HIS A 233 8.00 -10.62 28.85
N VAL A 234 6.70 -10.75 28.57
CA VAL A 234 6.00 -10.00 27.53
C VAL A 234 4.83 -9.25 28.15
N PHE A 235 4.59 -8.05 27.67
CA PHE A 235 3.30 -7.39 27.84
C PHE A 235 2.33 -8.02 26.84
N LEU A 236 1.37 -8.80 27.34
CA LEU A 236 0.32 -9.44 26.54
C LEU A 236 -0.98 -8.67 26.72
N ALA A 237 -1.59 -8.21 25.64
CA ALA A 237 -2.90 -7.58 25.71
C ALA A 237 -3.85 -8.04 24.61
N GLU A 238 -5.11 -8.23 25.01
CA GLU A 238 -6.25 -8.19 24.12
C GLU A 238 -6.61 -6.73 23.84
N VAL A 239 -6.91 -6.40 22.59
CA VAL A 239 -7.32 -5.06 22.18
C VAL A 239 -8.70 -5.16 21.55
N ALA A 240 -9.63 -4.38 22.08
CA ALA A 240 -10.96 -4.19 21.52
C ALA A 240 -11.56 -2.86 22.01
N TYR A 241 -12.69 -2.46 21.43
CA TYR A 241 -13.42 -1.27 21.85
C TYR A 241 -14.18 -1.50 23.15
N GLY A 242 -14.09 -0.54 24.08
CA GLY A 242 -14.83 -0.47 25.34
C GLY A 242 -14.00 -0.74 26.59
N LYS A 243 -14.56 -0.43 27.77
CA LYS A 243 -13.93 -0.70 29.07
C LYS A 243 -13.91 -2.20 29.38
N THR A 244 -12.93 -2.65 30.18
CA THR A 244 -12.78 -4.05 30.59
C THR A 244 -14.06 -4.65 31.18
N GLU A 245 -14.80 -3.92 32.03
CA GLU A 245 -16.05 -4.43 32.60
C GLU A 245 -17.15 -4.70 31.56
N ASN A 246 -17.09 -4.03 30.41
CA ASN A 246 -18.09 -4.11 29.35
C ASN A 246 -17.69 -5.05 28.21
N ASP A 247 -16.41 -5.46 28.16
CA ASP A 247 -15.93 -6.38 27.14
C ASP A 247 -16.34 -7.83 27.43
N LYS A 248 -17.51 -8.23 26.91
CA LYS A 248 -18.03 -9.57 27.11
C LYS A 248 -17.09 -10.67 26.60
N ALA A 249 -16.45 -10.48 25.45
CA ALA A 249 -15.66 -11.54 24.84
C ALA A 249 -14.34 -11.79 25.59
N TYR A 250 -13.69 -10.74 26.10
CA TYR A 250 -12.53 -10.86 26.98
C TYR A 250 -12.90 -11.54 28.31
N ASN A 251 -14.01 -11.13 28.93
CA ASN A 251 -14.48 -11.69 30.20
C ASN A 251 -14.94 -13.15 30.07
N GLU A 252 -15.44 -13.57 28.90
CA GLU A 252 -15.82 -14.97 28.63
C GLU A 252 -14.60 -15.88 28.39
N ALA A 253 -13.62 -15.42 27.62
CA ALA A 253 -12.37 -16.14 27.38
C ALA A 253 -11.30 -15.24 26.75
N HIS A 254 -10.12 -15.19 27.36
CA HIS A 254 -8.94 -14.51 26.80
C HIS A 254 -7.69 -15.39 26.88
N ILE A 255 -6.62 -14.98 26.20
CA ILE A 255 -5.34 -15.68 26.23
C ILE A 255 -4.73 -15.53 27.64
N PRO A 256 -4.24 -16.61 28.28
CA PRO A 256 -3.77 -16.53 29.65
C PRO A 256 -2.67 -15.48 29.87
N GLY A 257 -2.85 -14.64 30.88
CA GLY A 257 -2.00 -13.52 31.22
C GLY A 257 -2.25 -12.25 30.40
N ALA A 258 -3.20 -12.24 29.47
CA ALA A 258 -3.56 -11.04 28.72
C ALA A 258 -4.26 -10.04 29.63
N VAL A 259 -3.88 -8.77 29.55
CA VAL A 259 -4.71 -7.64 30.00
C VAL A 259 -5.66 -7.23 28.88
N HIS A 260 -6.66 -6.40 29.18
CA HIS A 260 -7.50 -5.77 28.16
C HIS A 260 -7.08 -4.30 27.97
N ILE A 261 -6.95 -3.88 26.70
CA ILE A 261 -6.73 -2.49 26.31
C ILE A 261 -7.94 -2.04 25.49
N ASN A 262 -8.59 -0.97 25.96
CA ASN A 262 -9.54 -0.24 25.14
C ASN A 262 -8.78 0.44 23.98
N SER A 263 -9.20 0.21 22.74
CA SER A 263 -8.62 0.83 21.54
C SER A 263 -8.60 2.36 21.63
N ASP A 264 -9.59 2.95 22.27
CA ASP A 264 -9.77 4.40 22.32
C ASP A 264 -8.74 5.09 23.24
N ALA A 265 -8.03 4.32 24.06
CA ALA A 265 -7.00 4.85 24.95
C ALA A 265 -5.82 5.49 24.19
N VAL A 266 -5.70 5.26 22.88
CA VAL A 266 -4.65 5.85 22.03
C VAL A 266 -5.17 6.92 21.06
N GLU A 267 -6.47 7.23 21.06
CA GLU A 267 -7.07 8.21 20.13
C GLU A 267 -8.02 9.19 20.81
N TYR A 268 -8.15 10.39 20.23
CA TYR A 268 -9.10 11.39 20.65
C TYR A 268 -10.52 10.92 20.37
N ASP A 269 -11.40 11.00 21.37
CA ASP A 269 -12.82 10.79 21.15
C ASP A 269 -13.65 11.71 22.06
N ASP A 270 -13.85 12.95 21.62
CA ASP A 270 -14.74 13.92 22.26
C ASP A 270 -15.94 14.19 21.35
N TRP A 271 -16.96 13.34 21.47
CA TRP A 271 -18.23 13.45 20.75
C TRP A 271 -18.99 14.74 21.06
N ASN A 272 -18.80 15.32 22.25
CA ASN A 272 -19.58 16.44 22.74
C ASN A 272 -18.85 17.78 22.56
N LEU A 273 -17.57 17.75 22.20
CA LEU A 273 -16.66 18.90 22.15
C LEU A 273 -16.68 19.69 23.47
N ASP A 274 -16.87 18.98 24.59
CA ASP A 274 -16.94 19.58 25.92
C ASP A 274 -15.56 19.74 26.58
N GLY A 275 -14.50 19.31 25.88
CA GLY A 275 -13.12 19.44 26.31
C GLY A 275 -12.67 18.32 27.25
N ILE A 276 -13.46 17.24 27.38
CA ILE A 276 -13.10 16.03 28.12
C ILE A 276 -13.36 14.83 27.19
N ASP A 277 -12.41 13.90 27.11
CA ASP A 277 -12.68 12.70 26.31
C ASP A 277 -13.80 11.83 26.92
N ASP A 278 -14.41 11.00 26.08
CA ASP A 278 -15.54 10.14 26.43
C ASP A 278 -15.27 9.19 27.62
N GLN A 279 -14.00 8.88 27.86
CA GLN A 279 -13.55 8.01 28.93
C GLN A 279 -13.10 8.75 30.19
N GLN A 280 -13.07 10.09 30.14
CA GLN A 280 -12.57 10.96 31.19
C GLN A 280 -11.10 10.65 31.55
N LEU A 281 -10.30 10.24 30.56
CA LEU A 281 -8.87 9.95 30.74
C LEU A 281 -8.05 11.23 30.68
N TYR A 282 -8.40 12.16 29.79
CA TYR A 282 -7.66 13.39 29.57
C TYR A 282 -8.56 14.59 29.30
N GLU A 283 -8.07 15.79 29.62
CA GLU A 283 -8.65 17.07 29.20
C GLU A 283 -8.21 17.38 27.76
N GLU A 284 -9.15 17.63 26.86
CA GLU A 284 -8.96 17.83 25.42
C GLU A 284 -9.18 19.28 24.98
N THR A 285 -8.72 20.22 25.80
CA THR A 285 -9.00 21.66 25.65
C THR A 285 -8.39 22.31 24.39
N GLU A 286 -7.48 21.62 23.69
CA GLU A 286 -6.84 22.09 22.46
C GLU A 286 -7.20 21.26 21.20
N VAL A 287 -8.08 20.27 21.32
CA VAL A 287 -8.46 19.38 20.20
C VAL A 287 -9.49 20.06 19.31
N LYS A 288 -9.22 20.12 18.01
CA LYS A 288 -10.18 20.64 17.02
C LYS A 288 -11.14 19.52 16.59
N PRO A 289 -12.36 19.84 16.11
CA PRO A 289 -13.29 18.82 15.60
C PRO A 289 -12.69 17.89 14.53
N GLU A 290 -11.84 18.44 13.64
CA GLU A 290 -11.11 17.70 12.61
C GLU A 290 -10.04 16.74 13.16
N ASP A 291 -9.61 16.90 14.41
CA ASP A 291 -8.62 16.05 15.08
C ASP A 291 -9.26 14.86 15.81
N ASN A 292 -10.60 14.79 15.89
CA ASN A 292 -11.27 13.67 16.53
C ASN A 292 -10.90 12.34 15.84
N PHE A 293 -10.73 11.28 16.64
CA PHE A 293 -10.24 9.95 16.26
C PHE A 293 -8.76 9.86 15.82
N ASN A 294 -8.01 10.96 15.86
CA ASN A 294 -6.57 10.93 15.66
C ASN A 294 -5.86 10.31 16.86
N ILE A 295 -4.68 9.73 16.61
CA ILE A 295 -3.75 9.32 17.63
C ILE A 295 -3.45 10.50 18.56
N ARG A 296 -3.51 10.23 19.87
CA ARG A 296 -3.30 11.24 20.91
C ARG A 296 -1.92 11.88 20.86
N SER A 297 -1.81 13.03 21.51
CA SER A 297 -0.55 13.76 21.65
C SER A 297 0.57 12.91 22.25
N ALA A 298 1.81 13.33 22.03
CA ALA A 298 2.99 12.71 22.60
C ALA A 298 2.92 12.52 24.13
N LYS A 299 2.36 13.51 24.83
CA LYS A 299 2.21 13.50 26.30
C LYS A 299 1.24 12.41 26.73
N GLN A 300 0.04 12.39 26.16
CA GLN A 300 -1.02 11.43 26.48
C GLN A 300 -0.63 10.00 26.09
N LEU A 301 0.03 9.80 24.95
CA LEU A 301 0.62 8.50 24.60
C LEU A 301 1.67 8.04 25.62
N GLY A 302 2.50 8.97 26.11
CA GLY A 302 3.45 8.69 27.19
C GLY A 302 2.78 8.26 28.49
N GLU A 303 1.67 8.89 28.85
CA GLU A 303 0.84 8.53 30.01
C GLU A 303 0.19 7.15 29.83
N PHE A 304 -0.38 6.88 28.66
CA PHE A 304 -0.88 5.54 28.29
C PHE A 304 0.20 4.46 28.43
N LEU A 305 1.40 4.69 27.91
CA LEU A 305 2.51 3.73 27.99
C LEU A 305 2.98 3.53 29.44
N LYS A 306 3.07 4.62 30.22
CA LYS A 306 3.39 4.57 31.65
C LYS A 306 2.36 3.78 32.44
N ASN A 307 1.08 4.02 32.23
CA ASN A 307 -0.01 3.34 32.94
C ASN A 307 -0.03 1.82 32.65
N ASN A 308 0.54 1.40 31.52
CA ASN A 308 0.71 0.00 31.16
C ASN A 308 2.10 -0.58 31.46
N GLY A 309 3.02 0.21 32.04
CA GLY A 309 4.39 -0.22 32.33
C GLY A 309 5.23 -0.52 31.10
N ILE A 310 4.86 0.04 29.93
CA ILE A 310 5.53 -0.21 28.65
C ILE A 310 6.64 0.82 28.47
N THR A 311 7.84 0.35 28.15
CA THR A 311 9.00 1.16 27.76
C THR A 311 9.36 0.86 26.30
N LYS A 312 10.29 1.61 25.71
CA LYS A 312 10.74 1.35 24.33
C LYS A 312 11.27 -0.08 24.11
N ASP A 313 11.82 -0.70 25.16
CA ASP A 313 12.46 -2.02 25.09
C ASP A 313 11.51 -3.17 25.48
N THR A 314 10.31 -2.84 25.97
CA THR A 314 9.29 -3.82 26.36
C THR A 314 8.89 -4.68 25.15
N LYS A 315 8.82 -6.00 25.37
CA LYS A 315 8.28 -6.93 24.38
C LYS A 315 6.76 -6.93 24.45
N VAL A 316 6.12 -6.38 23.43
CA VAL A 316 4.66 -6.27 23.37
C VAL A 316 4.10 -7.33 22.43
N VAL A 317 3.09 -8.07 22.88
CA VAL A 317 2.29 -8.96 22.05
C VAL A 317 0.81 -8.58 22.22
N LEU A 318 0.18 -8.16 21.14
CA LEU A 318 -1.22 -7.80 21.09
C LEU A 318 -2.03 -8.84 20.31
N TYR A 319 -3.32 -8.91 20.57
CA TYR A 319 -4.25 -9.64 19.72
C TYR A 319 -5.65 -9.01 19.77
N GLY A 320 -6.36 -9.08 18.65
CA GLY A 320 -7.78 -8.72 18.57
C GLY A 320 -8.65 -9.96 18.37
N ARG A 321 -9.87 -9.76 17.89
CA ARG A 321 -10.85 -10.84 17.69
C ARG A 321 -10.51 -11.73 16.49
N SER A 322 -9.98 -11.13 15.43
CA SER A 322 -9.72 -11.80 14.15
C SER A 322 -8.57 -11.13 13.38
N ALA A 323 -8.24 -11.64 12.20
CA ALA A 323 -7.19 -11.05 11.36
C ALA A 323 -7.59 -9.69 10.75
N SER A 324 -8.89 -9.43 10.55
CA SER A 324 -9.39 -8.16 9.99
C SER A 324 -9.64 -7.10 11.07
N ASP A 325 -9.39 -7.43 12.34
CA ASP A 325 -9.65 -6.52 13.45
C ASP A 325 -8.63 -5.39 13.44
N SER A 326 -9.09 -4.18 13.10
CA SER A 326 -8.22 -3.01 13.00
C SER A 326 -7.96 -2.33 14.34
N SER A 327 -8.71 -2.66 15.40
CA SER A 327 -8.48 -2.11 16.74
C SER A 327 -7.09 -2.49 17.27
N VAL A 328 -6.70 -3.76 17.13
CA VAL A 328 -5.38 -4.25 17.54
C VAL A 328 -4.26 -3.66 16.71
N THR A 329 -4.46 -3.46 15.40
CA THR A 329 -3.43 -2.86 14.54
C THR A 329 -3.32 -1.36 14.75
N ARG A 330 -4.40 -0.69 15.16
CA ARG A 330 -4.43 0.71 15.58
C ARG A 330 -3.55 0.94 16.81
N VAL A 331 -3.74 0.16 17.88
CA VAL A 331 -2.90 0.22 19.08
C VAL A 331 -1.46 -0.19 18.77
N ALA A 332 -1.25 -1.23 17.95
CA ALA A 332 0.10 -1.63 17.53
C ALA A 332 0.83 -0.50 16.78
N PHE A 333 0.12 0.18 15.88
CA PHE A 333 0.63 1.34 15.16
C PHE A 333 0.97 2.49 16.11
N ALA A 334 0.09 2.83 17.06
CA ALA A 334 0.33 3.88 18.05
C ALA A 334 1.57 3.60 18.92
N MET A 335 1.77 2.34 19.35
CA MET A 335 2.96 1.95 20.10
C MET A 335 4.24 2.03 19.26
N LEU A 336 4.19 1.63 17.99
CA LEU A 336 5.31 1.78 17.06
C LEU A 336 5.62 3.26 16.78
N TYR A 337 4.61 4.09 16.57
CA TYR A 337 4.71 5.54 16.41
C TYR A 337 5.37 6.20 17.62
N ALA A 338 4.94 5.81 18.82
CA ALA A 338 5.51 6.30 20.07
C ALA A 338 6.98 5.88 20.25
N GLY A 339 7.38 4.70 19.78
CA GLY A 339 8.77 4.23 19.78
C GLY A 339 9.02 2.88 20.45
N VAL A 340 7.98 2.06 20.68
CA VAL A 340 8.15 0.69 21.17
C VAL A 340 8.83 -0.15 20.08
N GLU A 341 10.01 -0.71 20.37
CA GLU A 341 10.85 -1.32 19.34
C GLU A 341 10.38 -2.72 18.87
N ASP A 342 9.55 -3.39 19.67
CA ASP A 342 9.21 -4.81 19.48
C ASP A 342 7.74 -5.11 19.80
N VAL A 343 6.87 -4.71 18.86
CA VAL A 343 5.42 -4.94 18.90
C VAL A 343 5.05 -6.10 17.98
N LYS A 344 4.32 -7.08 18.53
CA LYS A 344 3.77 -8.23 17.80
C LYS A 344 2.26 -8.23 17.82
N VAL A 345 1.65 -8.76 16.77
CA VAL A 345 0.20 -9.04 16.70
C VAL A 345 -0.01 -10.51 16.41
N ILE A 346 -0.82 -11.21 17.21
CA ILE A 346 -1.19 -12.60 16.96
C ILE A 346 -2.13 -12.64 15.74
N ASP A 347 -1.62 -13.12 14.62
CA ASP A 347 -2.30 -13.20 13.34
C ASP A 347 -3.51 -14.14 13.41
N GLY A 348 -4.68 -13.62 13.00
CA GLY A 348 -5.96 -14.30 13.16
C GLY A 348 -6.61 -14.16 14.54
N GLY A 349 -5.95 -13.50 15.49
CA GLY A 349 -6.50 -13.15 16.80
C GLY A 349 -7.06 -14.34 17.58
N MET A 350 -8.09 -14.05 18.39
CA MET A 350 -8.79 -15.06 19.19
C MET A 350 -9.44 -16.15 18.34
N THR A 351 -9.88 -15.82 17.11
CA THR A 351 -10.43 -16.80 16.16
C THR A 351 -9.42 -17.91 15.81
N ALA A 352 -8.17 -17.53 15.49
CA ALA A 352 -7.12 -18.50 15.18
C ALA A 352 -6.65 -19.27 16.42
N TRP A 353 -6.59 -18.59 17.58
CA TRP A 353 -6.27 -19.22 18.87
C TRP A 353 -7.24 -20.36 19.22
N ASN A 354 -8.55 -20.07 19.14
CA ASN A 354 -9.61 -21.04 19.42
C ASN A 354 -9.63 -22.20 18.43
N LYS A 355 -9.41 -21.93 17.14
CA LYS A 355 -9.33 -22.97 16.09
C LYS A 355 -8.24 -24.01 16.39
N LEU A 356 -7.18 -23.62 17.08
CA LEU A 356 -6.07 -24.50 17.49
C LEU A 356 -6.32 -25.21 18.83
N GLY A 357 -7.42 -24.89 19.52
CA GLY A 357 -7.75 -25.45 20.84
C GLY A 357 -6.71 -25.08 21.90
N LEU A 358 -6.14 -23.88 21.82
CA LEU A 358 -5.15 -23.39 22.77
C LEU A 358 -5.82 -22.92 24.08
N PRO A 359 -5.10 -22.93 25.22
CA PRO A 359 -5.67 -22.59 26.52
C PRO A 359 -6.20 -21.16 26.56
N THR A 360 -7.28 -20.95 27.32
CA THR A 360 -7.87 -19.64 27.63
C THR A 360 -8.10 -19.52 29.13
N GLU A 361 -8.31 -18.31 29.63
CA GLU A 361 -8.74 -18.06 31.00
C GLU A 361 -9.86 -17.00 31.06
N THR A 362 -10.45 -16.85 32.23
CA THR A 362 -11.55 -15.90 32.52
C THR A 362 -11.19 -14.91 33.62
N LYS A 363 -10.00 -15.03 34.21
CA LYS A 363 -9.55 -14.16 35.29
C LYS A 363 -9.11 -12.83 34.67
N VAL A 364 -9.83 -11.74 34.93
CA VAL A 364 -9.41 -10.40 34.51
C VAL A 364 -8.00 -10.10 35.05
N ASN A 365 -7.09 -9.76 34.15
CA ASN A 365 -5.75 -9.28 34.50
C ASN A 365 -5.65 -7.76 34.32
N GLU A 366 -4.84 -7.13 35.17
CA GLU A 366 -4.55 -5.71 35.14
C GLU A 366 -3.10 -5.47 34.75
N ALA A 367 -2.85 -4.39 34.02
CA ALA A 367 -1.50 -3.97 33.68
C ALA A 367 -0.79 -3.44 34.93
N THR A 368 0.54 -3.63 34.98
CA THR A 368 1.37 -3.04 36.04
C THR A 368 1.89 -1.69 35.55
N ALA A 369 1.44 -0.60 36.16
CA ALA A 369 1.93 0.73 35.83
C ALA A 369 3.43 0.90 36.15
N GLY A 370 4.08 1.77 35.38
CA GLY A 370 5.44 2.22 35.64
C GLY A 370 5.53 2.97 36.98
N GLY A 371 6.55 2.66 37.78
CA GLY A 371 6.79 3.30 39.08
C GLY A 371 7.22 4.77 38.97
N THR A 372 7.62 5.35 40.11
CA THR A 372 8.05 6.76 40.20
C THR A 372 9.25 7.08 39.31
N ASP A 373 10.15 6.12 39.11
CA ASP A 373 11.37 6.25 38.30
C ASP A 373 11.15 5.86 36.83
N TYR A 374 9.88 5.73 36.40
CA TYR A 374 9.55 5.35 35.03
C TYR A 374 10.08 6.37 34.03
N THR A 375 10.78 5.86 33.02
CA THR A 375 11.09 6.60 31.79
C THR A 375 10.77 5.69 30.60
N PHE A 376 10.22 6.26 29.54
CA PHE A 376 9.92 5.48 28.33
C PHE A 376 11.21 5.00 27.64
N GLY A 377 12.29 5.80 27.72
CA GLY A 377 13.61 5.48 27.17
C GLY A 377 13.93 6.16 25.82
N THR A 378 12.99 6.89 25.22
CA THR A 378 13.19 7.74 24.03
C THR A 378 12.16 8.87 24.00
N MET A 379 12.30 9.84 23.07
CA MET A 379 11.28 10.85 22.80
C MET A 379 10.02 10.21 22.20
N ILE A 380 8.86 10.78 22.52
CA ILE A 380 7.57 10.39 21.97
C ILE A 380 7.05 11.57 21.14
N PRO A 381 6.56 11.35 19.91
CA PRO A 381 6.74 10.12 19.13
C PRO A 381 8.21 9.95 18.69
N ALA A 382 8.69 8.71 18.67
CA ALA A 382 9.98 8.39 18.09
C ALA A 382 9.95 8.34 16.55
N HIS A 383 8.75 8.13 15.99
CA HIS A 383 8.53 7.98 14.55
C HIS A 383 7.44 8.93 14.02
N PRO A 384 7.64 10.27 14.12
CA PRO A 384 6.68 11.25 13.61
C PRO A 384 6.33 11.01 12.13
N GLU A 385 7.26 10.45 11.35
CA GLU A 385 7.07 10.13 9.92
C GLU A 385 6.00 9.06 9.63
N TYR A 386 5.54 8.30 10.63
CA TYR A 386 4.49 7.30 10.41
C TYR A 386 3.10 7.91 10.30
N ILE A 387 2.88 9.12 10.81
CA ILE A 387 1.61 9.85 10.69
C ILE A 387 1.80 11.00 9.70
N LEU A 388 0.90 11.07 8.72
CA LEU A 388 0.80 12.20 7.81
C LEU A 388 -0.32 13.13 8.29
N SER A 389 -0.01 14.41 8.48
CA SER A 389 -1.02 15.41 8.86
C SER A 389 -2.01 15.69 7.72
N THR A 390 -3.17 16.27 8.05
CA THR A 390 -4.19 16.64 7.06
C THR A 390 -3.67 17.67 6.04
N ASP A 391 -2.90 18.66 6.52
CA ASP A 391 -2.29 19.68 5.67
C ASP A 391 -1.16 19.10 4.78
N ASP A 392 -0.33 18.21 5.32
CA ASP A 392 0.72 17.55 4.51
C ASP A 392 0.10 16.61 3.46
N ALA A 393 -0.98 15.90 3.81
CA ALA A 393 -1.72 15.07 2.86
C ALA A 393 -2.28 15.93 1.71
N LYS A 394 -2.81 17.11 2.06
CA LYS A 394 -3.31 18.08 1.09
C LYS A 394 -2.19 18.62 0.20
N GLU A 395 -1.09 19.09 0.79
CA GLU A 395 0.06 19.63 0.07
C GLU A 395 0.67 18.58 -0.87
N LYS A 396 0.85 17.34 -0.41
CA LYS A 396 1.40 16.26 -1.23
C LYS A 396 0.48 15.87 -2.38
N LEU A 397 -0.84 15.84 -2.17
CA LEU A 397 -1.80 15.62 -3.27
C LEU A 397 -1.74 16.72 -4.35
N GLN A 398 -1.44 17.97 -3.96
CA GLN A 398 -1.27 19.09 -4.90
C GLN A 398 0.07 19.05 -5.62
N ASN A 399 1.15 18.74 -4.89
CA ASN A 399 2.50 19.12 -5.30
C ASN A 399 3.45 17.94 -5.51
N ASP A 400 3.11 16.74 -5.03
CA ASP A 400 3.97 15.56 -5.13
C ASP A 400 3.38 14.51 -6.11
N ALA A 401 3.98 14.51 -7.29
CA ALA A 401 3.66 13.61 -8.37
C ALA A 401 3.89 12.11 -8.01
N ASN A 402 4.83 11.81 -7.10
CA ASN A 402 5.14 10.46 -6.65
C ASN A 402 4.27 10.01 -5.47
N PHE A 403 3.59 10.93 -4.78
CA PHE A 403 2.74 10.62 -3.65
C PHE A 403 1.45 9.91 -4.05
N ARG A 404 1.00 8.96 -3.23
CA ARG A 404 -0.29 8.29 -3.37
C ARG A 404 -0.98 8.26 -2.02
N LEU A 405 -2.10 8.98 -1.93
CA LEU A 405 -3.06 8.82 -0.85
C LEU A 405 -3.97 7.62 -1.18
N VAL A 406 -3.81 6.52 -0.45
CA VAL A 406 -4.40 5.22 -0.73
C VAL A 406 -5.60 4.96 0.19
N SER A 407 -6.80 4.96 -0.38
CA SER A 407 -8.05 4.70 0.33
C SER A 407 -8.20 3.21 0.63
N ILE A 408 -8.31 2.89 1.91
CA ILE A 408 -8.61 1.54 2.45
C ILE A 408 -10.11 1.42 2.77
N ARG A 409 -10.92 2.21 2.05
CA ARG A 409 -12.39 2.21 2.14
C ARG A 409 -12.97 1.25 1.09
N SER A 410 -14.22 0.82 1.26
CA SER A 410 -14.93 -0.02 0.29
C SER A 410 -15.04 0.66 -1.07
N GLU A 411 -15.33 -0.11 -2.12
CA GLU A 411 -15.54 0.49 -3.45
C GLU A 411 -16.71 1.48 -3.46
N LYS A 412 -17.79 1.18 -2.73
CA LYS A 412 -18.95 2.08 -2.61
C LYS A 412 -18.62 3.36 -1.86
N GLU A 413 -17.82 3.23 -0.79
CA GLU A 413 -17.28 4.37 -0.06
C GLU A 413 -16.42 5.25 -0.98
N PHE A 414 -15.55 4.64 -1.79
CA PHE A 414 -14.65 5.34 -2.71
C PHE A 414 -15.39 6.04 -3.86
N ARG A 415 -16.45 5.42 -4.37
CA ARG A 415 -17.34 6.01 -5.39
C ARG A 415 -18.16 7.19 -4.85
N GLY A 416 -18.20 7.38 -3.54
CA GLY A 416 -19.06 8.36 -2.88
C GLY A 416 -20.54 7.98 -2.91
N GLU A 417 -20.85 6.69 -3.04
CA GLU A 417 -22.22 6.15 -2.98
C GLU A 417 -22.71 6.03 -1.54
N GLU A 418 -21.79 5.72 -0.62
CA GLU A 418 -22.04 5.65 0.81
C GLU A 418 -20.86 6.23 1.59
N THR A 419 -21.11 6.63 2.84
CA THR A 419 -20.05 7.09 3.73
C THR A 419 -19.33 5.92 4.40
N GLY A 420 -20.04 4.81 4.67
CA GLY A 420 -19.51 3.65 5.41
C GLY A 420 -19.51 3.82 6.94
N TYR A 421 -19.85 5.01 7.45
CA TYR A 421 -19.77 5.35 8.87
C TYR A 421 -21.05 6.06 9.34
N SER A 422 -21.54 5.72 10.53
CA SER A 422 -22.70 6.39 11.14
C SER A 422 -22.42 7.84 11.53
N TYR A 423 -21.15 8.17 11.80
CA TYR A 423 -20.71 9.48 12.29
C TYR A 423 -20.12 10.39 11.19
N ILE A 424 -19.84 9.88 9.99
CA ILE A 424 -19.37 10.70 8.87
C ILE A 424 -20.53 11.00 7.94
N LYS A 425 -20.94 12.27 7.85
CA LYS A 425 -22.15 12.69 7.12
C LYS A 425 -22.04 12.64 5.59
N TYR A 426 -20.87 12.96 5.03
CA TYR A 426 -20.70 13.14 3.59
C TYR A 426 -19.92 11.98 2.98
N ALA A 427 -20.37 11.54 1.79
CA ALA A 427 -19.69 10.54 0.98
C ALA A 427 -18.79 11.19 -0.07
N GLY A 428 -17.69 10.52 -0.42
CA GLY A 428 -16.67 11.00 -1.36
C GLY A 428 -15.28 10.59 -0.90
N GLU A 429 -14.28 11.11 -1.58
CA GLU A 429 -12.87 10.91 -1.26
C GLU A 429 -12.08 12.21 -1.50
N PRO A 430 -10.91 12.40 -0.86
CA PRO A 430 -9.96 13.44 -1.26
C PRO A 430 -9.69 13.36 -2.77
N LEU A 431 -9.86 14.46 -3.49
CA LEU A 431 -9.62 14.46 -4.93
C LEU A 431 -8.13 14.17 -5.20
N GLY A 432 -7.85 13.11 -5.96
CA GLY A 432 -6.50 12.59 -6.23
C GLY A 432 -6.18 11.28 -5.52
N ALA A 433 -6.99 10.87 -4.54
CA ALA A 433 -6.84 9.60 -3.87
C ALA A 433 -7.01 8.42 -4.84
N VAL A 434 -6.28 7.35 -4.57
CA VAL A 434 -6.37 6.07 -5.28
C VAL A 434 -7.00 5.01 -4.40
N TRP A 435 -7.65 4.03 -5.03
CA TRP A 435 -8.27 2.95 -4.29
C TRP A 435 -7.28 1.85 -3.95
N GLY A 436 -7.30 1.39 -2.69
CA GLY A 436 -6.42 0.37 -2.15
C GLY A 436 -7.17 -0.78 -1.46
N HIS A 437 -8.44 -0.99 -1.79
CA HIS A 437 -9.33 -2.03 -1.23
C HIS A 437 -9.63 -1.89 0.26
N ASN A 438 -10.79 -2.38 0.67
CA ASN A 438 -11.16 -2.42 2.08
C ASN A 438 -10.43 -3.58 2.79
N THR A 439 -10.07 -3.43 4.06
CA THR A 439 -9.59 -4.55 4.87
C THR A 439 -10.71 -5.52 5.23
N ASP A 440 -11.95 -5.05 5.29
CA ASP A 440 -13.10 -5.83 5.75
C ASP A 440 -13.75 -6.67 4.63
N ASP A 441 -13.38 -6.41 3.36
CA ASP A 441 -13.87 -7.19 2.20
C ASP A 441 -13.08 -8.49 1.97
N GLY A 442 -12.05 -8.75 2.79
CA GLY A 442 -11.15 -9.90 2.68
C GLY A 442 -9.96 -9.70 1.75
N SER A 443 -9.77 -8.53 1.11
CA SER A 443 -8.63 -8.27 0.21
C SER A 443 -7.28 -8.38 0.91
N TYR A 444 -7.24 -8.01 2.19
CA TYR A 444 -6.06 -8.08 3.04
C TYR A 444 -5.99 -9.33 3.91
N ILE A 445 -6.98 -10.23 3.82
CA ILE A 445 -7.13 -11.38 4.71
C ILE A 445 -7.37 -12.65 3.90
N GLU A 446 -6.46 -13.62 4.02
CA GLU A 446 -6.57 -14.92 3.34
C GLU A 446 -6.52 -16.06 4.36
N ASN A 447 -7.53 -16.95 4.34
CA ASN A 447 -7.63 -18.09 5.24
C ASN A 447 -7.58 -17.71 6.75
N GLY A 448 -8.15 -16.55 7.10
CA GLY A 448 -8.18 -16.04 8.47
C GLY A 448 -6.84 -15.49 8.97
N LYS A 449 -5.99 -15.04 8.04
CA LYS A 449 -4.66 -14.46 8.31
C LYS A 449 -4.42 -13.24 7.45
N VAL A 450 -3.62 -12.30 7.94
CA VAL A 450 -3.18 -11.14 7.17
C VAL A 450 -2.31 -11.59 5.99
N VAL A 451 -2.56 -11.03 4.81
CA VAL A 451 -1.83 -11.35 3.58
C VAL A 451 -0.38 -10.83 3.61
N GLY A 452 0.47 -11.40 2.75
CA GLY A 452 1.84 -10.93 2.57
C GLY A 452 1.96 -9.74 1.61
N LEU A 453 3.16 -9.13 1.57
CA LEU A 453 3.49 -7.95 0.75
C LEU A 453 3.11 -8.08 -0.74
N ASN A 454 3.19 -9.29 -1.31
CA ASN A 454 2.82 -9.52 -2.71
C ASN A 454 1.36 -9.17 -3.02
N LYS A 455 0.45 -9.36 -2.06
CA LYS A 455 -0.95 -8.99 -2.24
C LYS A 455 -1.13 -7.47 -2.20
N VAL A 456 -0.42 -6.77 -1.32
CA VAL A 456 -0.38 -5.29 -1.30
C VAL A 456 0.14 -4.75 -2.63
N LYS A 457 1.22 -5.31 -3.18
CA LYS A 457 1.73 -4.94 -4.51
C LYS A 457 0.69 -5.13 -5.61
N SER A 458 -0.05 -6.24 -5.59
CA SER A 458 -1.13 -6.50 -6.54
C SER A 458 -2.21 -5.43 -6.45
N ILE A 459 -2.67 -5.13 -5.24
CA ILE A 459 -3.72 -4.13 -4.99
C ILE A 459 -3.28 -2.74 -5.46
N LEU A 460 -2.06 -2.31 -5.12
CA LEU A 460 -1.53 -1.01 -5.55
C LEU A 460 -1.45 -0.90 -7.09
N ALA A 461 -1.05 -1.98 -7.76
CA ALA A 461 -0.95 -2.00 -9.23
C ALA A 461 -2.32 -1.85 -9.92
N GLU A 462 -3.42 -2.23 -9.26
CA GLU A 462 -4.77 -2.02 -9.78
C GLU A 462 -5.06 -0.51 -9.98
N SER A 463 -4.47 0.35 -9.14
CA SER A 463 -4.61 1.81 -9.17
C SER A 463 -3.38 2.58 -9.66
N ASP A 464 -2.53 1.95 -10.50
CA ASP A 464 -1.29 2.56 -11.05
C ASP A 464 -0.35 3.11 -9.95
N SER A 465 -0.24 2.33 -8.88
CA SER A 465 0.60 2.63 -7.72
C SER A 465 1.52 1.44 -7.43
N SER A 466 2.60 1.70 -6.70
CA SER A 466 3.63 0.72 -6.38
C SER A 466 4.31 1.06 -5.05
N LEU A 467 5.21 0.19 -4.58
CA LEU A 467 6.01 0.46 -3.38
C LEU A 467 7.15 1.46 -3.62
N ASP A 468 7.38 1.88 -4.87
CA ASP A 468 8.35 2.93 -5.20
C ASP A 468 7.75 4.34 -5.02
N ASN A 469 6.42 4.41 -4.91
CA ASN A 469 5.71 5.65 -4.56
C ASN A 469 5.91 5.99 -3.08
N GLU A 470 5.72 7.26 -2.74
CA GLU A 470 5.44 7.63 -1.35
C GLU A 470 3.97 7.33 -1.07
N LEU A 471 3.69 6.45 -0.13
CA LEU A 471 2.34 5.94 0.14
C LEU A 471 1.84 6.44 1.49
N SER A 472 0.63 7.00 1.52
CA SER A 472 -0.08 7.21 2.78
C SER A 472 -1.41 6.47 2.73
N PHE A 473 -1.65 5.56 3.66
CA PHE A 473 -2.89 4.80 3.73
C PHE A 473 -3.89 5.55 4.62
N TYR A 474 -5.18 5.55 4.25
CA TYR A 474 -6.23 6.14 5.08
C TYR A 474 -7.56 5.39 4.97
N CYS A 475 -8.47 5.64 5.90
CA CYS A 475 -9.87 5.24 5.79
C CYS A 475 -10.80 6.34 6.31
N GLY A 476 -11.87 6.05 7.04
CA GLY A 476 -12.63 7.07 7.79
C GLY A 476 -11.74 7.87 8.74
N THR A 477 -11.07 7.16 9.65
CA THR A 477 -10.29 7.72 10.79
C THR A 477 -8.97 6.95 11.03
N GLY A 478 -8.30 6.49 9.97
CA GLY A 478 -6.99 5.83 10.07
C GLY A 478 -6.97 4.35 10.54
N TRP A 479 -8.04 3.81 11.14
CA TRP A 479 -8.08 2.42 11.67
C TRP A 479 -7.69 1.34 10.66
N ARG A 480 -8.48 1.19 9.58
CA ARG A 480 -8.26 0.17 8.53
C ARG A 480 -6.91 0.34 7.83
N ALA A 481 -6.40 1.58 7.76
CA ALA A 481 -5.13 1.90 7.13
C ALA A 481 -3.92 1.30 7.84
N THR A 482 -4.04 0.98 9.14
CA THR A 482 -2.94 0.39 9.92
C THR A 482 -2.58 -1.03 9.46
N ILE A 483 -3.51 -1.81 8.89
CA ILE A 483 -3.22 -3.16 8.38
C ILE A 483 -2.22 -3.12 7.20
N PRO A 484 -2.50 -2.44 6.07
CA PRO A 484 -1.52 -2.34 4.98
C PRO A 484 -0.22 -1.64 5.41
N PHE A 485 -0.29 -0.65 6.30
CA PHE A 485 0.90 -0.04 6.89
C PHE A 485 1.77 -1.09 7.59
N LEU A 486 1.22 -1.90 8.50
CA LEU A 486 1.99 -2.90 9.25
C LEU A 486 2.53 -4.02 8.34
N ILE A 487 1.79 -4.39 7.28
CA ILE A 487 2.30 -5.33 6.26
C ILE A 487 3.54 -4.73 5.57
N CYS A 488 3.51 -3.44 5.20
CA CYS A 488 4.64 -2.78 4.55
C CYS A 488 5.82 -2.57 5.54
N TYR A 489 5.54 -2.07 6.75
CA TYR A 489 6.50 -1.84 7.82
C TYR A 489 7.29 -3.11 8.15
N GLN A 490 6.60 -4.24 8.32
CA GLN A 490 7.25 -5.49 8.69
C GLN A 490 8.15 -6.05 7.59
N ASN A 491 7.90 -5.66 6.34
CA ASN A 491 8.71 -6.01 5.18
C ASN A 491 9.78 -4.95 4.85
N GLY A 492 9.96 -3.94 5.71
CA GLY A 492 11.04 -2.96 5.60
C GLY A 492 10.80 -1.85 4.57
N ILE A 493 9.55 -1.63 4.14
CA ILE A 493 9.18 -0.49 3.31
C ILE A 493 9.19 0.76 4.19
N LYS A 494 9.82 1.84 3.71
CA LYS A 494 10.07 3.06 4.50
C LYS A 494 9.23 4.27 4.08
N ASN A 495 8.92 4.41 2.79
CA ASN A 495 8.16 5.55 2.25
C ASN A 495 6.66 5.32 2.42
N ILE A 496 6.25 5.04 3.65
CA ILE A 496 4.88 4.71 4.03
C ILE A 496 4.46 5.52 5.26
N SER A 497 3.22 5.97 5.28
CA SER A 497 2.58 6.62 6.43
C SER A 497 1.11 6.22 6.53
N VAL A 498 0.46 6.63 7.63
CA VAL A 498 -0.99 6.64 7.78
C VAL A 498 -1.44 8.09 7.78
N PHE A 499 -2.37 8.46 6.89
CA PHE A 499 -3.09 9.73 7.01
C PHE A 499 -4.19 9.52 8.05
N ASP A 500 -3.91 10.01 9.24
CA ASP A 500 -4.60 9.62 10.46
C ASP A 500 -6.03 10.16 10.54
N GLY A 501 -6.19 11.45 10.25
CA GLY A 501 -7.49 12.12 10.18
C GLY A 501 -8.40 11.57 9.09
N GLY A 502 -7.84 10.90 8.09
CA GLY A 502 -8.58 10.18 7.06
C GLY A 502 -9.67 11.00 6.38
N TRP A 503 -10.75 10.33 6.00
CA TRP A 503 -11.90 10.97 5.38
C TRP A 503 -12.64 11.91 6.34
N TRP A 504 -12.64 11.62 7.65
CA TRP A 504 -13.26 12.48 8.66
C TRP A 504 -12.67 13.89 8.64
N ALA A 505 -11.36 14.02 8.81
CA ALA A 505 -10.70 15.32 8.82
C ALA A 505 -10.85 16.03 7.48
N TRP A 506 -10.75 15.30 6.38
CA TRP A 506 -10.92 15.87 5.04
C TRP A 506 -12.31 16.47 4.83
N GLN A 507 -13.36 15.72 5.16
CA GLN A 507 -14.73 16.17 4.93
C GLN A 507 -15.16 17.27 5.91
N VAL A 508 -14.63 17.28 7.14
CA VAL A 508 -14.84 18.41 8.07
C VAL A 508 -14.25 19.69 7.49
N ASN A 509 -13.03 19.61 6.95
CA ASN A 509 -12.39 20.77 6.33
C ASN A 509 -13.05 21.19 5.00
N TRP A 510 -13.52 20.24 4.19
CA TRP A 510 -14.32 20.52 3.00
C TRP A 510 -15.63 21.22 3.31
N GLN A 511 -16.30 20.90 4.41
CA GLN A 511 -17.51 21.63 4.82
C GLN A 511 -17.23 23.10 5.15
N LYS A 512 -16.03 23.42 5.67
CA LYS A 512 -15.62 24.78 6.00
C LYS A 512 -15.17 25.54 4.75
N GLU A 513 -14.33 24.93 3.93
CA GLU A 513 -13.71 25.55 2.74
C GLU A 513 -13.65 24.58 1.55
N PRO A 514 -14.77 24.36 0.82
CA PRO A 514 -14.87 23.35 -0.23
C PRO A 514 -13.81 23.47 -1.33
N GLU A 515 -13.48 24.70 -1.73
CA GLU A 515 -12.48 25.01 -2.76
C GLU A 515 -11.06 24.61 -2.35
N ASN A 516 -10.78 24.66 -1.04
CA ASN A 516 -9.46 24.34 -0.46
C ASN A 516 -9.29 22.87 -0.09
N TRP A 517 -10.38 22.10 -0.08
CA TRP A 517 -10.38 20.68 0.29
C TRP A 517 -11.19 19.83 -0.70
N PRO A 518 -10.81 19.80 -1.99
CA PRO A 518 -11.66 19.26 -3.03
C PRO A 518 -11.91 17.76 -2.85
N ILE A 519 -13.10 17.32 -3.27
CA ILE A 519 -13.54 15.93 -3.15
C ILE A 519 -13.80 15.32 -4.53
N GLN A 520 -13.66 14.00 -4.64
CA GLN A 520 -14.02 13.22 -5.82
C GLN A 520 -15.11 12.19 -5.52
N LYS A 521 -15.91 11.89 -6.55
CA LYS A 521 -16.90 10.80 -6.56
C LYS A 521 -16.75 10.04 -7.88
N VAL A 522 -15.79 9.14 -7.93
CA VAL A 522 -15.37 8.47 -9.17
C VAL A 522 -15.15 6.99 -8.95
N SER A 523 -15.23 6.21 -10.02
CA SER A 523 -14.88 4.79 -9.94
C SER A 523 -13.36 4.63 -9.71
N PRO A 524 -12.91 3.53 -9.08
CA PRO A 524 -11.48 3.20 -9.00
C PRO A 524 -10.79 3.20 -10.37
N LYS A 525 -11.50 2.71 -11.40
CA LYS A 525 -11.03 2.71 -12.79
C LYS A 525 -10.79 4.12 -13.32
N ASP A 526 -11.65 5.07 -13.00
CA ASP A 526 -11.50 6.46 -13.45
C ASP A 526 -10.39 7.18 -12.67
N ALA A 527 -10.32 6.99 -11.35
CA ALA A 527 -9.25 7.52 -10.52
C ALA A 527 -7.86 7.05 -10.98
N LYS A 528 -7.74 5.81 -11.48
CA LYS A 528 -6.51 5.29 -12.10
C LYS A 528 -6.07 6.13 -13.31
N THR A 529 -7.00 6.64 -14.11
CA THR A 529 -6.70 7.39 -15.34
C THR A 529 -6.23 8.83 -15.11
N TYR A 530 -6.15 9.26 -13.85
CA TYR A 530 -5.55 10.53 -13.49
C TYR A 530 -4.03 10.41 -13.72
N GLY A 531 -3.51 11.05 -14.77
CA GLY A 531 -2.10 11.18 -15.13
C GLY A 531 -1.53 12.57 -14.80
N GLN A 532 -0.22 12.70 -14.66
CA GLN A 532 0.40 13.97 -14.30
C GLN A 532 0.35 14.96 -15.46
N LEU A 533 0.01 16.23 -15.21
CA LEU A 533 0.46 17.31 -16.09
C LEU A 533 1.86 17.70 -15.62
N LYS A 534 2.80 17.82 -16.56
CA LYS A 534 4.12 18.39 -16.31
C LYS A 534 4.39 19.41 -17.40
N PHE A 535 4.39 20.69 -17.04
CA PHE A 535 5.04 21.69 -17.88
C PHE A 535 6.53 21.69 -17.53
N ALA A 536 7.39 21.53 -18.53
CA ALA A 536 8.83 21.57 -18.31
C ALA A 536 9.21 22.93 -17.67
N LYS A 537 9.93 22.91 -16.55
CA LYS A 537 10.33 24.11 -15.78
C LYS A 537 11.23 25.07 -16.57
N LYS A 538 11.64 24.70 -17.79
CA LYS A 538 12.48 25.47 -18.69
C LYS A 538 12.58 24.76 -20.04
N GLU A 539 11.55 24.85 -20.87
CA GLU A 539 11.79 24.79 -22.32
C GLU A 539 11.12 26.01 -22.94
N VAL A 540 11.91 27.07 -23.00
CA VAL A 540 11.79 28.07 -24.06
C VAL A 540 11.98 27.27 -25.35
N THR A 541 10.89 26.80 -25.94
CA THR A 541 10.97 26.23 -27.28
C THR A 541 11.32 27.39 -28.20
N THR A 542 12.31 27.21 -29.06
CA THR A 542 12.50 28.13 -30.18
C THR A 542 11.61 27.66 -31.31
N ASP A 543 10.98 28.59 -32.03
CA ASP A 543 10.32 28.23 -33.30
C ASP A 543 11.37 27.78 -34.35
N SER A 544 10.90 27.38 -35.53
CA SER A 544 11.75 26.95 -36.66
C SER A 544 12.72 28.03 -37.17
N GLU A 545 12.58 29.27 -36.70
CA GLU A 545 13.41 30.43 -37.05
C GLU A 545 14.33 30.87 -35.90
N GLY A 546 14.27 30.21 -34.74
CA GLY A 546 15.17 30.44 -33.61
C GLY A 546 14.65 31.43 -32.54
N HIS A 547 13.39 31.87 -32.60
CA HIS A 547 12.85 32.83 -31.64
C HIS A 547 12.43 32.20 -30.31
N LYS A 548 12.88 32.75 -29.18
CA LYS A 548 12.56 32.26 -27.82
C LYS A 548 11.08 32.41 -27.47
N LEU A 549 10.39 31.31 -27.12
CA LEU A 549 9.03 31.31 -26.58
C LEU A 549 9.04 31.51 -25.05
N MET A 550 8.39 32.57 -24.53
CA MET A 550 8.19 32.78 -23.08
C MET A 550 6.71 32.92 -22.73
N ALA A 551 6.28 32.25 -21.66
CA ALA A 551 4.96 32.41 -21.08
C ALA A 551 4.88 33.75 -20.32
N LEU A 552 4.15 34.73 -20.85
CA LEU A 552 3.84 35.95 -20.09
C LEU A 552 2.79 35.63 -19.03
N GLU A 553 3.08 35.98 -17.77
CA GLU A 553 2.30 35.76 -16.54
C GLU A 553 2.58 34.48 -15.72
N ALA A 554 3.62 33.71 -16.05
CA ALA A 554 4.25 32.88 -15.01
C ALA A 554 5.03 33.83 -14.09
N THR A 555 4.40 34.35 -13.04
CA THR A 555 5.15 34.92 -11.92
C THR A 555 6.22 33.90 -11.52
N VAL A 556 7.45 34.38 -11.27
CA VAL A 556 8.58 33.53 -10.83
C VAL A 556 8.25 32.73 -9.56
N ALA A 557 7.14 33.04 -8.88
CA ALA A 557 6.44 32.14 -7.97
C ALA A 557 5.76 30.98 -8.75
N GLU A 558 6.59 30.00 -9.09
CA GLU A 558 6.23 28.60 -9.32
C GLU A 558 5.44 28.30 -10.61
N ASN A 559 6.18 27.88 -11.65
CA ASN A 559 5.72 26.85 -12.61
C ASN A 559 5.45 25.50 -11.91
N LYS A 560 4.78 25.50 -10.75
CA LYS A 560 4.11 24.33 -10.21
C LYS A 560 2.69 24.40 -10.75
N LEU A 561 2.29 23.36 -11.45
CA LEU A 561 0.88 23.10 -11.61
C LEU A 561 0.29 22.95 -10.21
N THR A 562 -0.39 23.97 -9.70
CA THR A 562 -1.45 23.77 -8.73
C THR A 562 -2.71 23.33 -9.49
N CYS A 563 -2.61 22.23 -10.25
CA CYS A 563 -3.81 21.47 -10.55
C CYS A 563 -4.09 20.65 -9.30
N TRP A 564 -5.23 20.88 -8.68
CA TRP A 564 -5.74 19.91 -7.73
C TRP A 564 -6.39 18.78 -8.53
N PRO A 565 -5.97 17.50 -8.41
CA PRO A 565 -4.72 17.01 -7.83
C PRO A 565 -3.56 17.06 -8.84
N ALA A 566 -2.32 16.76 -8.42
CA ALA A 566 -1.13 16.62 -9.28
C ALA A 566 -1.28 15.58 -10.43
N ARG A 567 -2.47 14.98 -10.56
CA ARG A 567 -2.90 14.00 -11.55
C ARG A 567 -4.24 14.43 -12.17
N VAL A 568 -4.29 14.74 -13.47
CA VAL A 568 -5.50 15.02 -14.27
C VAL A 568 -5.78 13.90 -15.29
N ARG A 569 -7.00 13.77 -15.80
CA ARG A 569 -7.35 12.73 -16.77
C ARG A 569 -6.58 12.87 -18.11
N LYS A 570 -5.94 11.79 -18.57
CA LYS A 570 -5.04 11.74 -19.77
C LYS A 570 -5.66 12.20 -21.11
N ASN A 571 -6.98 12.28 -21.25
CA ASN A 571 -7.65 12.31 -22.58
C ASN A 571 -8.36 13.62 -22.96
N ILE A 572 -8.30 14.71 -22.18
CA ILE A 572 -9.02 15.95 -22.52
C ILE A 572 -8.17 17.18 -22.22
N ILE A 573 -7.54 17.75 -23.26
CA ILE A 573 -6.85 19.04 -23.21
C ILE A 573 -7.15 19.80 -24.51
N TYR A 574 -7.72 21.00 -24.42
CA TYR A 574 -7.98 21.88 -25.57
C TYR A 574 -7.50 23.30 -25.27
N GLY A 575 -7.07 24.04 -26.30
CA GLY A 575 -6.75 25.47 -26.21
C GLY A 575 -7.52 26.29 -27.26
N TYR A 576 -8.16 27.39 -26.85
CA TYR A 576 -8.87 28.32 -27.76
C TYR A 576 -8.32 29.75 -27.61
N GLY A 577 -8.27 30.51 -28.71
CA GLY A 577 -7.96 31.95 -28.73
C GLY A 577 -9.16 32.84 -28.36
N SER A 578 -8.94 34.16 -28.30
CA SER A 578 -9.96 35.17 -27.91
C SER A 578 -11.15 35.30 -28.88
N GLU A 579 -11.03 34.76 -30.09
CA GLU A 579 -12.15 34.41 -30.95
C GLU A 579 -12.19 32.87 -31.00
N LEU A 580 -13.33 32.26 -30.68
CA LEU A 580 -13.55 30.80 -30.56
C LEU A 580 -13.23 29.98 -31.84
N SER A 581 -12.69 30.60 -32.89
CA SER A 581 -12.38 30.01 -34.19
C SER A 581 -10.89 29.78 -34.49
N ASN A 582 -9.95 30.40 -33.76
CA ASN A 582 -8.51 30.27 -34.04
C ASN A 582 -7.78 29.48 -32.96
N ARG A 583 -7.31 28.27 -33.31
CA ARG A 583 -6.45 27.45 -32.44
C ARG A 583 -5.05 28.09 -32.43
N ILE A 584 -4.56 28.50 -31.26
CA ILE A 584 -3.25 29.19 -31.07
C ILE A 584 -2.19 28.24 -30.47
N VAL A 585 -2.63 27.25 -29.69
CA VAL A 585 -1.80 26.18 -29.12
C VAL A 585 -2.51 24.83 -29.25
N ASN A 586 -1.74 23.75 -29.39
CA ASN A 586 -2.21 22.37 -29.30
C ASN A 586 -1.45 21.67 -28.17
N VAL A 587 -2.13 20.87 -27.35
CA VAL A 587 -1.48 20.09 -26.30
C VAL A 587 -1.51 18.63 -26.71
N ASP A 588 -0.33 18.03 -26.84
CA ASP A 588 -0.25 16.62 -27.22
C ASP A 588 -0.55 15.67 -26.05
N GLN A 589 -0.53 14.37 -26.36
CA GLN A 589 -0.87 13.28 -25.43
C GLN A 589 0.05 13.17 -24.21
N ASP A 590 1.20 13.85 -24.22
CA ASP A 590 2.19 13.87 -23.14
C ASP A 590 2.15 15.19 -22.35
N GLY A 591 1.19 16.08 -22.67
CA GLY A 591 1.01 17.38 -22.01
C GLY A 591 1.92 18.48 -22.55
N LYS A 592 2.63 18.25 -23.66
CA LYS A 592 3.50 19.25 -24.28
C LYS A 592 2.66 20.24 -25.09
N VAL A 593 2.87 21.53 -24.82
CA VAL A 593 2.22 22.63 -25.52
C VAL A 593 2.99 22.93 -26.80
N ASN A 594 2.35 22.75 -27.95
CA ASN A 594 2.86 23.05 -29.28
C ASN A 594 2.15 24.30 -29.80
N THR A 595 2.91 25.32 -30.22
CA THR A 595 2.34 26.57 -30.73
C THR A 595 1.92 26.41 -32.21
N ILE A 596 0.82 27.07 -32.58
CA ILE A 596 0.28 27.09 -33.96
C ILE A 596 -0.13 28.50 -34.40
N GLY A 597 0.03 29.51 -33.53
CA GLY A 597 -0.23 30.92 -33.80
C GLY A 597 0.28 31.84 -32.68
N PHE A 598 0.06 33.16 -32.81
CA PHE A 598 0.44 34.19 -31.83
C PHE A 598 -0.81 34.77 -31.13
N GLY A 599 -0.68 35.20 -29.87
CA GLY A 599 -1.78 35.79 -29.09
C GLY A 599 -2.02 35.09 -27.74
N ASN A 600 -3.11 35.47 -27.07
CA ASN A 600 -3.52 34.86 -25.80
C ASN A 600 -4.43 33.67 -26.07
N ALA A 601 -4.15 32.54 -25.42
CA ALA A 601 -4.93 31.32 -25.45
C ALA A 601 -5.27 30.88 -24.03
N THR A 602 -6.38 30.16 -23.87
CA THR A 602 -6.71 29.49 -22.60
C THR A 602 -6.65 27.98 -22.82
N ILE A 603 -5.77 27.28 -22.09
CA ILE A 603 -5.74 25.81 -22.04
C ILE A 603 -6.70 25.37 -20.94
N THR A 604 -7.75 24.64 -21.30
CA THR A 604 -8.73 24.14 -20.34
C THR A 604 -8.58 22.62 -20.19
N ALA A 605 -8.36 22.18 -18.95
CA ALA A 605 -8.41 20.78 -18.55
C ALA A 605 -9.76 20.49 -17.88
N LYS A 606 -10.48 19.49 -18.37
CA LYS A 606 -11.75 19.05 -17.76
C LYS A 606 -11.52 17.92 -16.78
N THR A 607 -11.84 18.15 -15.51
CA THR A 607 -11.95 17.08 -14.52
C THR A 607 -13.33 16.42 -14.59
N THR A 608 -13.44 15.16 -14.15
CA THR A 608 -14.73 14.47 -13.99
C THR A 608 -15.57 15.02 -12.84
N ALA A 609 -14.99 15.86 -11.97
CA ALA A 609 -15.68 16.58 -10.89
C ALA A 609 -16.36 17.87 -11.38
N SER A 610 -16.46 18.08 -12.70
CA SER A 610 -17.16 19.21 -13.34
C SER A 610 -16.60 20.60 -13.08
N GLU A 611 -15.30 20.71 -12.77
CA GLU A 611 -14.60 22.00 -12.81
C GLU A 611 -13.65 22.04 -14.01
N GLU A 612 -13.87 23.04 -14.87
CA GLU A 612 -12.94 23.43 -15.94
C GLU A 612 -11.78 24.19 -15.30
N VAL A 613 -10.60 23.56 -15.21
CA VAL A 613 -9.38 24.26 -14.79
C VAL A 613 -8.77 24.89 -16.03
N SER A 614 -8.69 26.22 -16.05
CA SER A 614 -8.28 27.01 -17.21
C SER A 614 -6.97 27.75 -16.93
N TYR A 615 -5.99 27.60 -17.83
CA TYR A 615 -4.69 28.27 -17.78
C TYR A 615 -4.58 29.25 -18.94
N LYS A 616 -4.25 30.51 -18.66
CA LYS A 616 -3.93 31.47 -19.72
C LYS A 616 -2.49 31.29 -20.18
N VAL A 617 -2.29 31.24 -21.48
CA VAL A 617 -1.00 31.15 -22.15
C VAL A 617 -0.92 32.28 -23.16
N ALA A 618 0.09 33.13 -23.06
CA ALA A 618 0.36 34.19 -24.01
C ALA A 618 1.55 33.78 -24.90
N VAL A 619 1.35 33.80 -26.21
CA VAL A 619 2.37 33.52 -27.23
C VAL A 619 2.75 34.84 -27.91
N SER A 620 3.95 35.35 -27.65
CA SER A 620 4.43 36.67 -28.12
C SER A 620 5.75 36.59 -28.90
N ARG A 621 6.10 37.69 -29.59
CA ARG A 621 7.37 37.85 -30.32
C ARG A 621 8.36 38.70 -29.49
N GLY A 622 9.37 38.05 -28.88
CA GLY A 622 10.66 38.69 -28.52
C GLY A 622 10.71 39.73 -27.38
N GLU A 623 11.94 40.11 -27.00
CA GLU A 623 12.30 40.85 -25.77
C GLU A 623 11.84 42.32 -25.71
N ASP A 624 11.35 42.92 -26.79
CA ASP A 624 10.95 44.34 -26.83
C ASP A 624 9.67 44.67 -26.02
N TYR A 625 8.95 43.66 -25.54
CA TYR A 625 7.71 43.82 -24.76
C TYR A 625 7.91 43.94 -23.23
N LEU A 626 9.14 43.80 -22.69
CA LEU A 626 9.39 43.50 -21.27
C LEU A 626 9.53 44.67 -20.26
N MET A 627 9.40 45.96 -20.63
CA MET A 627 9.36 47.06 -19.62
C MET A 627 8.04 47.09 -18.82
N ARG A 628 8.05 47.36 -17.51
CA ARG A 628 6.81 47.44 -16.72
C ARG A 628 6.04 48.70 -17.12
N TRP A 629 4.70 48.69 -17.04
CA TRP A 629 3.90 49.88 -17.35
C TRP A 629 4.32 51.09 -16.51
N ASP A 630 4.72 50.86 -15.26
CA ASP A 630 5.22 51.87 -14.32
C ASP A 630 6.42 52.67 -14.86
N ASP A 631 7.24 52.07 -15.72
CA ASP A 631 8.42 52.71 -16.31
C ASP A 631 8.08 53.65 -17.50
N MET A 632 6.82 53.67 -17.94
CA MET A 632 6.35 54.45 -19.08
C MET A 632 5.65 55.76 -18.67
N TYR A 633 5.58 56.09 -17.38
CA TYR A 633 4.85 57.25 -16.89
C TYR A 633 5.73 58.50 -16.76
N LEU A 634 5.22 59.63 -17.22
CA LEU A 634 5.80 60.96 -16.99
C LEU A 634 4.79 61.88 -16.31
N ASP A 635 5.25 62.66 -15.34
CA ASP A 635 4.45 63.70 -14.71
C ASP A 635 4.25 64.92 -15.65
N ALA A 636 3.25 65.76 -15.33
CA ALA A 636 2.87 66.90 -16.18
C ALA A 636 3.96 67.96 -16.32
N ASP A 637 4.72 68.25 -15.26
CA ASP A 637 5.82 69.22 -15.29
C ASP A 637 6.94 68.75 -16.22
N THR A 638 7.31 67.47 -16.13
CA THR A 638 8.30 66.84 -17.02
C THR A 638 7.83 66.87 -18.47
N VAL A 639 6.56 66.56 -18.73
CA VAL A 639 5.98 66.59 -20.08
C VAL A 639 6.00 67.99 -20.67
N LEU A 640 5.44 69.00 -19.98
CA LEU A 640 5.39 70.38 -20.47
C LEU A 640 6.79 70.94 -20.74
N LYS A 641 7.76 70.67 -19.85
CA LYS A 641 9.16 71.08 -20.02
C LYS A 641 9.80 70.44 -21.25
N ARG A 642 9.60 69.14 -21.46
CA ARG A 642 10.22 68.40 -22.57
C ARG A 642 9.59 68.72 -23.92
N VAL A 643 8.29 68.98 -23.95
CA VAL A 643 7.58 69.44 -25.17
C VAL A 643 8.06 70.84 -25.56
N LYS A 644 8.15 71.77 -24.62
CA LYS A 644 8.70 73.12 -24.88
C LYS A 644 10.15 73.10 -25.36
N ALA A 645 10.94 72.11 -24.94
CA ALA A 645 12.31 71.90 -25.38
C ALA A 645 12.42 71.13 -26.71
N GLY A 646 11.31 70.70 -27.32
CA GLY A 646 11.31 69.91 -28.57
C GLY A 646 11.83 68.48 -28.43
N THR A 647 11.83 67.91 -27.21
CA THR A 647 12.42 66.58 -26.90
C THR A 647 11.38 65.50 -26.60
N LEU A 648 10.10 65.83 -26.80
CA LEU A 648 8.96 64.95 -26.57
C LEU A 648 7.82 65.40 -27.48
N ASN A 649 7.27 64.47 -28.25
CA ASN A 649 6.06 64.64 -29.04
C ASN A 649 4.82 64.27 -28.20
N VAL A 650 3.62 64.74 -28.58
CA VAL A 650 2.38 64.49 -27.83
C VAL A 650 1.33 63.88 -28.75
N LEU A 651 0.75 62.74 -28.35
CA LEU A 651 -0.43 62.15 -28.96
C LEU A 651 -1.61 62.25 -27.99
N ASP A 652 -2.58 63.09 -28.30
CA ASP A 652 -3.80 63.24 -27.50
C ASP A 652 -4.94 62.41 -28.09
N ILE A 653 -5.45 61.47 -27.31
CA ILE A 653 -6.51 60.54 -27.74
C ILE A 653 -7.89 60.87 -27.17
N ARG A 654 -8.03 61.98 -26.45
CA ARG A 654 -9.32 62.43 -25.89
C ARG A 654 -10.28 62.86 -26.99
N PHE A 655 -11.59 62.76 -26.75
CA PHE A 655 -12.56 63.38 -27.65
C PHE A 655 -12.51 64.91 -27.55
N GLU A 656 -13.14 65.59 -28.52
CA GLU A 656 -13.15 67.05 -28.61
C GLU A 656 -13.72 67.69 -27.33
N LYS A 657 -14.87 67.18 -26.90
CA LYS A 657 -15.60 67.56 -25.68
C LYS A 657 -15.80 66.34 -24.83
N GLU A 658 -15.42 66.41 -23.56
CA GLU A 658 -15.49 65.27 -22.66
C GLU A 658 -15.51 65.70 -21.18
N VAL A 659 -16.49 65.24 -20.41
CA VAL A 659 -16.65 65.55 -18.99
C VAL A 659 -16.32 64.33 -18.13
N VAL A 660 -15.35 64.46 -17.23
CA VAL A 660 -14.99 63.39 -16.27
C VAL A 660 -14.92 63.93 -14.85
N GLY A 661 -15.82 63.46 -13.99
CA GLY A 661 -15.93 63.91 -12.60
C GLY A 661 -16.31 65.39 -12.46
N GLY A 662 -17.21 65.87 -13.34
CA GLY A 662 -17.71 67.25 -13.31
C GLY A 662 -16.80 68.30 -13.98
N VAL A 663 -15.67 67.89 -14.55
CA VAL A 663 -14.71 68.76 -15.22
C VAL A 663 -14.75 68.51 -16.73
N GLU A 664 -15.04 69.55 -17.51
CA GLU A 664 -14.88 69.53 -18.98
C GLU A 664 -13.38 69.53 -19.29
N ALA A 665 -12.87 68.38 -19.74
CA ALA A 665 -11.46 68.13 -19.97
C ALA A 665 -11.23 67.41 -21.31
N GLY A 666 -12.13 67.59 -22.28
CA GLY A 666 -11.89 67.21 -23.67
C GLY A 666 -10.71 67.98 -24.28
N TYR A 667 -10.28 67.58 -25.48
CA TYR A 667 -9.17 68.21 -26.20
C TYR A 667 -9.36 69.74 -26.33
N ALA A 668 -10.57 70.19 -26.67
CA ALA A 668 -10.89 71.59 -26.89
C ALA A 668 -10.89 72.44 -25.60
N ALA A 669 -11.03 71.81 -24.43
CA ALA A 669 -11.00 72.47 -23.14
C ALA A 669 -9.59 72.89 -22.70
N GLY A 670 -8.57 72.27 -23.29
CA GLY A 670 -7.15 72.51 -23.00
C GLY A 670 -6.28 71.35 -23.43
N HIS A 671 -5.35 71.59 -24.35
CA HIS A 671 -4.35 70.63 -24.80
C HIS A 671 -2.96 71.27 -24.90
N ILE A 672 -1.92 70.43 -24.97
CA ILE A 672 -0.53 70.90 -25.09
C ILE A 672 -0.30 71.37 -26.52
N GLU A 673 0.22 72.58 -26.70
CA GLU A 673 0.51 73.16 -28.01
C GLU A 673 1.34 72.21 -28.88
N GLY A 674 0.93 72.03 -30.14
CA GLY A 674 1.59 71.13 -31.09
C GLY A 674 1.22 69.64 -30.97
N SER A 675 0.26 69.26 -30.11
CA SER A 675 -0.15 67.86 -29.98
C SER A 675 -0.81 67.29 -31.24
N MET A 676 -0.52 66.01 -31.53
CA MET A 676 -1.24 65.21 -32.50
C MET A 676 -2.57 64.77 -31.92
N TRP A 677 -3.68 65.17 -32.52
CA TRP A 677 -5.01 64.78 -32.06
C TRP A 677 -5.55 63.57 -32.80
N ALA A 678 -5.81 62.48 -32.07
CA ALA A 678 -6.31 61.21 -32.60
C ALA A 678 -7.43 60.66 -31.67
N PRO A 679 -8.66 61.19 -31.77
CA PRO A 679 -9.75 60.87 -30.85
C PRO A 679 -10.06 59.37 -30.88
N ALA A 680 -9.78 58.72 -29.75
CA ALA A 680 -9.85 57.26 -29.64
C ALA A 680 -10.16 56.78 -28.22
N TRP A 681 -10.34 57.64 -27.22
CA TRP A 681 -10.64 57.20 -25.85
C TRP A 681 -11.96 56.40 -25.77
N PRO A 682 -12.07 55.30 -24.98
CA PRO A 682 -11.06 54.62 -24.16
C PRO A 682 -10.26 53.52 -24.90
N THR A 683 -10.13 53.61 -26.22
CA THR A 683 -9.39 52.73 -27.15
C THR A 683 -9.78 51.27 -27.05
N LYS A 684 -11.09 51.02 -26.89
CA LYS A 684 -11.68 49.67 -26.74
C LYS A 684 -12.21 49.07 -28.03
N THR A 685 -12.71 49.90 -28.96
CA THR A 685 -13.34 49.44 -30.20
C THR A 685 -12.32 49.35 -31.33
N ALA A 686 -12.56 48.48 -32.32
CA ALA A 686 -11.71 48.36 -33.50
C ALA A 686 -11.56 49.69 -34.26
N GLU A 687 -12.63 50.51 -34.29
CA GLU A 687 -12.61 51.85 -34.87
C GLU A 687 -11.68 52.81 -34.12
N ALA A 688 -11.76 52.83 -32.79
CA ALA A 688 -10.88 53.64 -31.97
C ALA A 688 -9.41 53.19 -32.09
N GLN A 689 -9.17 51.88 -32.15
CA GLN A 689 -7.83 51.34 -32.38
C GLN A 689 -7.31 51.70 -33.78
N ALA A 690 -8.15 51.66 -34.81
CA ALA A 690 -7.77 52.08 -36.15
C ALA A 690 -7.39 53.57 -36.21
N ASN A 691 -8.06 54.43 -35.43
CA ASN A 691 -7.69 55.85 -35.34
C ASN A 691 -6.30 56.06 -34.74
N VAL A 692 -5.96 55.32 -33.68
CA VAL A 692 -4.60 55.34 -33.12
C VAL A 692 -3.58 54.76 -34.10
N ARG A 693 -3.92 53.65 -34.76
CA ARG A 693 -3.02 52.96 -35.70
C ARG A 693 -2.63 53.82 -36.90
N LYS A 694 -3.50 54.72 -37.37
CA LYS A 694 -3.20 55.68 -38.46
C LYS A 694 -2.04 56.62 -38.13
N GLU A 695 -1.74 56.82 -36.85
CA GLU A 695 -0.67 57.71 -36.39
C GLU A 695 0.68 56.99 -36.26
N GLU A 696 0.75 55.66 -36.41
CA GLU A 696 1.99 54.88 -36.26
C GLU A 696 3.11 55.40 -37.17
N ALA A 697 2.84 55.61 -38.46
CA ALA A 697 3.83 56.11 -39.40
C ALA A 697 4.39 57.50 -39.03
N LYS A 698 3.62 58.31 -38.28
CA LYS A 698 4.06 59.63 -37.81
C LYS A 698 4.85 59.56 -36.51
N ILE A 699 4.84 58.42 -35.82
CA ILE A 699 5.45 58.24 -34.50
C ILE A 699 6.71 57.38 -34.58
N LYS A 700 6.68 56.28 -35.35
CA LYS A 700 7.77 55.30 -35.39
C LYS A 700 9.11 55.87 -35.87
N ASP A 701 9.04 56.83 -36.79
CA ASP A 701 10.20 57.44 -37.44
C ASP A 701 10.60 58.78 -36.77
N LEU A 702 9.98 59.15 -35.64
CA LEU A 702 10.40 60.32 -34.89
C LEU A 702 11.71 60.06 -34.13
N ASP A 703 12.60 61.06 -34.19
CA ASP A 703 13.84 61.10 -33.40
C ASP A 703 13.57 61.32 -31.90
N VAL A 704 12.35 61.73 -31.54
CA VAL A 704 11.93 62.01 -30.16
C VAL A 704 10.79 61.09 -29.74
N PRO A 705 10.73 60.68 -28.45
CA PRO A 705 9.63 59.86 -27.95
C PRO A 705 8.30 60.63 -27.95
N THR A 706 7.18 59.91 -27.90
CA THR A 706 5.82 60.44 -27.87
C THR A 706 5.15 60.11 -26.54
N VAL A 707 4.56 61.10 -25.87
CA VAL A 707 3.69 60.90 -24.71
C VAL A 707 2.23 60.84 -25.13
N ILE A 708 1.51 59.83 -24.62
CA ILE A 708 0.10 59.61 -24.90
C ILE A 708 -0.74 60.25 -23.79
N VAL A 709 -1.64 61.14 -24.18
CA VAL A 709 -2.59 61.83 -23.30
C VAL A 709 -3.96 61.21 -23.47
N CYS A 710 -4.47 60.59 -22.41
CA CYS A 710 -5.88 60.21 -22.30
C CYS A 710 -6.55 60.98 -21.16
N MET A 711 -7.82 60.72 -20.85
CA MET A 711 -8.54 61.48 -19.83
C MET A 711 -7.87 61.47 -18.45
N ALA A 712 -7.54 60.29 -17.90
CA ALA A 712 -6.99 60.13 -16.55
C ALA A 712 -5.53 59.65 -16.49
N GLY A 713 -4.92 59.37 -17.64
CA GLY A 713 -3.57 58.78 -17.70
C GLY A 713 -3.54 57.25 -17.50
N GLU A 714 -4.69 56.58 -17.54
CA GLU A 714 -4.79 55.16 -17.18
C GLU A 714 -5.04 54.27 -18.41
N GLN A 715 -6.00 53.34 -18.33
CA GLN A 715 -6.21 52.25 -19.28
C GLN A 715 -6.41 52.68 -20.74
N GLY A 716 -6.91 53.90 -21.00
CA GLY A 716 -7.08 54.41 -22.36
C GLY A 716 -5.74 54.67 -23.06
N ALA A 717 -4.80 55.32 -22.37
CA ALA A 717 -3.46 55.56 -22.89
C ALA A 717 -2.65 54.26 -23.01
N GLN A 718 -2.79 53.34 -22.05
CA GLN A 718 -2.17 52.01 -22.13
C GLN A 718 -2.64 51.22 -23.36
N ARG A 719 -3.95 51.23 -23.65
CA ARG A 719 -4.50 50.57 -24.86
C ARG A 719 -4.00 51.23 -26.14
N ALA A 720 -3.91 52.56 -26.18
CA ALA A 720 -3.35 53.26 -27.34
C ALA A 720 -1.85 52.95 -27.54
N ALA A 721 -1.07 52.92 -26.45
CA ALA A 721 0.34 52.49 -26.51
C ALA A 721 0.45 51.06 -27.06
N ALA A 722 -0.41 50.15 -26.62
CA ALA A 722 -0.44 48.77 -27.10
C ALA A 722 -0.76 48.69 -28.61
N VAL A 723 -1.68 49.52 -29.12
CA VAL A 723 -1.99 49.60 -30.55
C VAL A 723 -0.79 50.09 -31.36
N LEU A 724 -0.07 51.11 -30.88
CA LEU A 724 1.11 51.63 -31.55
C LEU A 724 2.27 50.63 -31.53
N MET A 725 2.47 49.92 -30.42
CA MET A 725 3.46 48.84 -30.32
C MET A 725 3.15 47.69 -31.27
N ASP A 726 1.88 47.27 -31.37
CA ASP A 726 1.43 46.26 -32.35
C ASP A 726 1.61 46.74 -33.80
N ALA A 727 1.54 48.05 -34.02
CA ALA A 727 1.75 48.64 -35.33
C ALA A 727 3.24 48.83 -35.69
N GLY A 728 4.18 48.62 -34.75
CA GLY A 728 5.62 48.67 -35.00
C GLY A 728 6.37 49.84 -34.35
N VAL A 729 5.71 50.66 -33.53
CA VAL A 729 6.38 51.70 -32.74
C VAL A 729 7.14 51.06 -31.58
N ALA A 730 8.43 51.40 -31.41
CA ALA A 730 9.23 50.83 -30.34
C ALA A 730 8.72 51.31 -28.97
N LYS A 731 8.60 50.40 -27.99
CA LYS A 731 8.11 50.74 -26.64
C LYS A 731 8.89 51.89 -25.97
N LYS A 732 10.21 51.97 -26.19
CA LYS A 732 11.09 53.07 -25.71
C LYS A 732 10.74 54.46 -26.29
N GLN A 733 9.98 54.51 -27.37
CA GLN A 733 9.48 55.75 -27.97
C GLN A 733 8.14 56.19 -27.36
N LEU A 734 7.56 55.47 -26.40
CA LEU A 734 6.22 55.77 -25.87
C LEU A 734 6.24 56.05 -24.37
N TYR A 735 5.56 57.12 -23.98
CA TYR A 735 5.26 57.48 -22.59
C TYR A 735 3.77 57.71 -22.39
N ILE A 736 3.31 57.75 -21.13
CA ILE A 736 1.94 58.04 -20.72
C ILE A 736 1.98 59.21 -19.74
N LEU A 737 1.09 60.19 -19.92
CA LEU A 737 0.97 61.31 -19.00
C LEU A 737 0.20 60.89 -17.74
N THR A 738 0.87 60.94 -16.58
CA THR A 738 0.25 60.70 -15.27
C THR A 738 -0.87 61.72 -14.98
N GLY A 739 -2.05 61.24 -14.60
CA GLY A 739 -3.23 62.08 -14.34
C GLY A 739 -3.95 62.58 -15.59
N GLY A 740 -3.38 62.36 -16.78
CA GLY A 740 -4.00 62.64 -18.08
C GLY A 740 -4.38 64.10 -18.32
N GLY A 741 -5.25 64.30 -19.32
CA GLY A 741 -5.76 65.61 -19.71
C GLY A 741 -6.60 66.29 -18.61
N LYS A 742 -7.24 65.51 -17.74
CA LYS A 742 -7.95 66.05 -16.58
C LYS A 742 -7.01 66.81 -15.64
N ASN A 743 -5.83 66.24 -15.35
CA ASN A 743 -4.82 66.91 -14.53
C ASN A 743 -4.28 68.18 -15.20
N LEU A 744 -4.07 68.16 -16.52
CA LEU A 744 -3.63 69.33 -17.28
C LEU A 744 -4.63 70.49 -17.16
N VAL A 745 -5.92 70.25 -17.44
CA VAL A 745 -6.94 71.31 -17.45
C VAL A 745 -7.17 71.90 -16.05
N LEU A 746 -7.04 71.08 -15.00
CA LEU A 746 -7.22 71.53 -13.62
C LEU A 746 -6.05 72.33 -13.08
N ASN A 747 -4.81 71.90 -13.36
CA ASN A 747 -3.63 72.39 -12.65
C ASN A 747 -2.66 73.20 -13.53
N TYR A 748 -2.81 73.14 -14.86
CA TYR A 748 -1.85 73.71 -15.81
C TYR A 748 -2.50 74.56 -16.91
N LYS A 749 -3.71 75.08 -16.67
CA LYS A 749 -4.53 75.79 -17.66
C LYS A 749 -3.80 76.93 -18.38
N ASP A 750 -2.95 77.68 -17.68
CA ASP A 750 -2.19 78.81 -18.25
C ASP A 750 -1.07 78.38 -19.21
N GLN A 751 -0.83 77.08 -19.36
CA GLN A 751 0.18 76.48 -20.25
C GLN A 751 -0.45 75.65 -21.38
N LEU A 752 -1.78 75.75 -21.57
CA LEU A 752 -2.52 74.99 -22.59
C LEU A 752 -3.15 75.91 -23.63
N VAL A 753 -3.40 75.34 -24.80
CA VAL A 753 -4.18 75.96 -25.88
C VAL A 753 -5.61 75.42 -25.85
N THR A 754 -6.59 76.27 -26.15
CA THR A 754 -8.02 75.92 -26.20
C THR A 754 -8.53 75.89 -27.64
N GLY A 755 -9.62 75.18 -27.88
CA GLY A 755 -10.14 74.92 -29.24
C GLY A 755 -9.46 73.72 -29.92
N THR A 756 -9.79 73.52 -31.19
CA THR A 756 -9.30 72.38 -32.01
C THR A 756 -8.41 72.81 -33.19
N GLU A 757 -8.22 74.12 -33.38
CA GLU A 757 -7.37 74.66 -34.43
C GLU A 757 -5.89 74.50 -34.06
N LYS A 758 -5.09 74.12 -35.07
CA LYS A 758 -3.66 73.82 -34.95
C LYS A 758 -2.78 75.05 -34.92
#